data_AF-A0AAN8VST9-F1
#
_entry.id   AF-A0AAN8VST9-F1
#
_cell.length_a   1.000
_cell.length_b   1.000
_cell.length_c   1.000
_cell.angle_alpha   90.00
_cell.angle_beta   90.00
_cell.angle_gamma   90.00
#
_symmetry.space_group_name_H-M   'P 1'
#
loop_
_entity.id
_entity.type
_entity.pdbx_description
1 polymer ?
#
loop_
_entity_poly.entity_id
_entity_poly.type
_entity_poly.pdbx_seq_one_letter_code
_entity_poly.pdbx_strand_id
1 'polypeptide(L)'
;MGTSLSTVFLCCFFFLLLGHCCFCVSQQKRDKITELPGQPPNVIFNQYSGYVTVNKESGRALFYWLVESPASRAPETRPLVLWLNGGPGCSSIAYGAAEEIGPFRINPDGKTLYFNKYAWNNLANLLFLESPAGVGFSYTNTTSDLYTFGDQRTAEDAYTFLINWFKRFPQYKHREFYIAGESYAGHYVPQLSQLVYERNKGIQNPIMNFKGFLVGNGVMDDYHDYIGTFEYWWTHALISDSAYRLLRNSCVNGSSQHPSVNCTKALSIAVAEQGNIDPYSIFTRPCNGTSSLRRNLIGHYPWMSRAYDPCTERYSNMYFNLPEVQKSLHANVTGIPYPWKTCSDIVGEYWADSPLSMLPIYHELIAAGFKIWVFSGDTDSVVPVTATRYSVDALKLPTVINWYPWYDNRKVGGWSQVYKGLTLVTVTGAGHEICDPNALLISQLGMSTIAFLSLHQSSSKVHTKSQTFKSPPSMEYHYKASSSSLLICLIEIILLSSIVVSGDPTAEQERDRIIRLPGQPANVDFAQYSGYVTVDARAGRALFYWLIEAPAGRGPSSKPLVLWLNGGPGCSSLGYGAFEEVGPFRISPDGKTLSLSPYAWNIGHYIPQLSQIIVRRNKGIKNPIINFQGFLVSQKSKTQMLEMIIPLNFLGDPLIDNYHDYVGTHEYWWTHGLISDTTYDELRKYCPKDSFLFPKNNCNNAMNQALGEMGNIDLYDIYNTPCTKNGTLLPHTRLPLAWMFKGYDECASLYASVYMNRPEVQKALHANVTRISYPWESCSFSIRTNWSDSPNSVLPIFKELIASGVRIWVYSGDTDAILPLTATRRSIGALNLTTIANWYAWYDDKQQVGGWSQIYEGLTYVTVRGAGHEVPLGRPRLALILFEHYLKNARMPGPKL
;
A
#
# COMPACT_ATOMS: atom_id res chain seq x y z
N MET A 1 -6.91 -85.15 0.37
CA MET A 1 -7.64 -83.85 0.34
C MET A 1 -6.79 -82.85 1.11
N GLY A 2 -6.11 -81.90 0.46
CA GLY A 2 -5.26 -80.97 1.23
C GLY A 2 -4.38 -79.98 0.46
N THR A 3 -4.26 -80.07 -0.87
CA THR A 3 -3.31 -79.21 -1.64
C THR A 3 -3.96 -78.36 -2.74
N SER A 4 -5.29 -78.35 -2.84
CA SER A 4 -6.02 -77.60 -3.89
C SER A 4 -6.58 -76.25 -3.42
N LEU A 5 -6.76 -76.02 -2.11
CA LEU A 5 -7.33 -74.75 -1.62
C LEU A 5 -6.32 -73.58 -1.59
N SER A 6 -5.03 -73.84 -1.32
CA SER A 6 -4.03 -72.77 -1.15
C SER A 6 -3.62 -72.10 -2.46
N THR A 7 -3.61 -72.83 -3.58
CA THR A 7 -3.30 -72.32 -4.92
C THR A 7 -4.45 -71.52 -5.52
N VAL A 8 -5.71 -71.92 -5.24
CA VAL A 8 -6.90 -71.16 -5.66
C VAL A 8 -7.01 -69.86 -4.87
N PHE A 9 -6.70 -69.85 -3.56
CA PHE A 9 -6.68 -68.62 -2.77
C PHE A 9 -5.59 -67.62 -3.20
N LEU A 10 -4.38 -68.09 -3.55
CA LEU A 10 -3.32 -67.21 -4.05
C LEU A 10 -3.65 -66.62 -5.43
N CYS A 11 -4.23 -67.42 -6.35
CA CYS A 11 -4.67 -66.94 -7.65
C CYS A 11 -5.83 -65.94 -7.52
N CYS A 12 -6.83 -66.20 -6.68
CA CYS A 12 -7.93 -65.25 -6.43
C CYS A 12 -7.42 -63.92 -5.83
N PHE A 13 -6.43 -63.96 -4.93
CA PHE A 13 -5.80 -62.74 -4.41
C PHE A 13 -5.03 -61.96 -5.49
N PHE A 14 -4.32 -62.66 -6.38
CA PHE A 14 -3.60 -62.04 -7.50
C PHE A 14 -4.56 -61.43 -8.54
N PHE A 15 -5.67 -62.10 -8.86
CA PHE A 15 -6.71 -61.58 -9.75
C PHE A 15 -7.49 -60.40 -9.13
N LEU A 16 -7.71 -60.39 -7.81
CA LEU A 16 -8.31 -59.25 -7.10
C LEU A 16 -7.39 -58.02 -7.10
N LEU A 17 -6.07 -58.21 -6.94
CA LEU A 17 -5.06 -57.16 -7.02
C LEU A 17 -4.89 -56.60 -8.44
N LEU A 18 -4.85 -57.46 -9.47
CA LEU A 18 -4.82 -57.05 -10.88
C LEU A 18 -6.12 -56.35 -11.32
N GLY A 19 -7.28 -56.83 -10.86
CA GLY A 19 -8.59 -56.21 -11.13
C GLY A 19 -8.74 -54.82 -10.52
N HIS A 20 -8.26 -54.61 -9.29
CA HIS A 20 -8.27 -53.28 -8.65
C HIS A 20 -7.33 -52.29 -9.35
N CYS A 21 -6.15 -52.73 -9.78
CA CYS A 21 -5.19 -51.87 -10.48
C CYS A 21 -5.71 -51.42 -11.86
N CYS A 22 -6.37 -52.33 -12.61
CA CYS A 22 -6.97 -52.03 -13.91
C CYS A 22 -8.15 -51.04 -13.80
N PHE A 23 -8.95 -51.11 -12.73
CA PHE A 23 -10.09 -50.20 -12.50
C PHE A 23 -9.67 -48.77 -12.17
N CYS A 24 -8.59 -48.57 -11.40
CA CYS A 24 -8.02 -47.25 -11.11
C CYS A 24 -7.46 -46.55 -12.35
N VAL A 25 -6.71 -47.28 -13.19
CA VAL A 25 -6.18 -46.74 -14.46
C VAL A 25 -7.32 -46.35 -15.43
N SER A 26 -8.40 -47.12 -15.44
CA SER A 26 -9.61 -46.81 -16.22
C SER A 26 -10.31 -45.53 -15.75
N GLN A 27 -10.35 -45.27 -14.43
CA GLN A 27 -10.91 -44.03 -13.87
C GLN A 27 -10.07 -42.79 -14.22
N GLN A 28 -8.74 -42.83 -14.03
CA GLN A 28 -7.88 -41.69 -14.38
C GLN A 28 -7.99 -41.28 -15.84
N LYS A 29 -8.09 -42.27 -16.75
CA LYS A 29 -8.25 -42.01 -18.18
C LYS A 29 -9.57 -41.30 -18.50
N ARG A 30 -10.63 -41.55 -17.73
CA ARG A 30 -11.92 -40.86 -17.88
C ARG A 30 -11.88 -39.43 -17.36
N ASP A 31 -11.07 -39.16 -16.36
CA ASP A 31 -10.93 -37.82 -15.79
C ASP A 31 -10.00 -36.93 -16.64
N LYS A 32 -9.25 -37.48 -17.61
CA LYS A 32 -8.27 -36.72 -18.40
C LYS A 32 -8.94 -35.69 -19.31
N ILE A 33 -8.62 -34.42 -19.10
CA ILE A 33 -9.05 -33.32 -19.98
C ILE A 33 -8.12 -33.30 -21.19
N THR A 34 -8.68 -33.40 -22.40
CA THR A 34 -7.91 -33.30 -23.65
C THR A 34 -7.63 -31.86 -24.04
N GLU A 35 -8.64 -31.00 -23.94
CA GLU A 35 -8.58 -29.59 -24.31
C GLU A 35 -9.75 -28.85 -23.65
N LEU A 36 -9.48 -27.68 -23.10
CA LEU A 36 -10.51 -26.75 -22.64
C LEU A 36 -10.93 -25.79 -23.77
N PRO A 37 -12.22 -25.47 -23.89
CA PRO A 37 -12.70 -24.48 -24.85
C PRO A 37 -11.97 -23.14 -24.68
N GLY A 38 -11.45 -22.60 -25.78
CA GLY A 38 -10.75 -21.31 -25.77
C GLY A 38 -9.36 -21.33 -25.12
N GLN A 39 -8.79 -22.50 -24.78
CA GLN A 39 -7.42 -22.58 -24.29
C GLN A 39 -6.40 -22.20 -25.39
N PRO A 40 -5.24 -21.62 -25.04
CA PRO A 40 -4.16 -21.43 -26.00
C PRO A 40 -3.63 -22.76 -26.56
N PRO A 41 -3.13 -22.79 -27.81
CA PRO A 41 -2.50 -23.99 -28.36
C PRO A 41 -1.20 -24.34 -27.60
N ASN A 42 -0.76 -25.59 -27.72
CA ASN A 42 0.48 -26.11 -27.13
C ASN A 42 0.49 -26.18 -25.60
N VAL A 43 -0.59 -26.67 -24.98
CA VAL A 43 -0.59 -27.03 -23.55
C VAL A 43 0.39 -28.19 -23.33
N ILE A 44 1.44 -27.94 -22.53
CA ILE A 44 2.58 -28.86 -22.31
C ILE A 44 2.52 -29.66 -20.99
N PHE A 45 1.34 -29.73 -20.38
CA PHE A 45 1.09 -30.46 -19.13
C PHE A 45 -0.21 -31.27 -19.26
N ASN A 46 -0.33 -32.36 -18.49
CA ASN A 46 -1.62 -33.05 -18.37
C ASN A 46 -2.50 -32.34 -17.35
N GLN A 47 -3.81 -32.48 -17.53
CA GLN A 47 -4.81 -32.01 -16.61
C GLN A 47 -5.96 -33.01 -16.52
N TYR A 48 -6.53 -33.14 -15.33
CA TYR A 48 -7.56 -34.11 -15.01
C TYR A 48 -8.62 -33.47 -14.13
N SER A 49 -9.88 -33.80 -14.35
CA SER A 49 -10.97 -33.33 -13.51
C SER A 49 -12.08 -34.36 -13.45
N GLY A 50 -12.82 -34.33 -12.34
CA GLY A 50 -13.94 -35.23 -12.12
C GLY A 50 -14.35 -35.27 -10.67
N TYR A 51 -15.10 -36.31 -10.32
CA TYR A 51 -15.73 -36.46 -9.01
C TYR A 51 -15.15 -37.60 -8.19
N VAL A 52 -15.01 -37.36 -6.89
CA VAL A 52 -14.72 -38.38 -5.89
C VAL A 52 -15.84 -38.36 -4.85
N THR A 53 -16.52 -39.51 -4.71
CA THR A 53 -17.56 -39.69 -3.69
C THR A 53 -16.93 -39.75 -2.31
N VAL A 54 -17.42 -38.88 -1.41
CA VAL A 54 -16.97 -38.81 -0.01
C VAL A 54 -18.00 -39.43 0.94
N ASN A 55 -19.29 -39.36 0.59
CA ASN A 55 -20.36 -40.06 1.30
C ASN A 55 -21.34 -40.67 0.30
N LYS A 56 -21.47 -42.01 0.31
CA LYS A 56 -22.36 -42.74 -0.61
C LYS A 56 -23.83 -42.61 -0.24
N GLU A 57 -24.14 -42.60 1.05
CA GLU A 57 -25.52 -42.56 1.56
C GLU A 57 -26.18 -41.22 1.22
N SER A 58 -25.45 -40.12 1.39
CA SER A 58 -25.92 -38.77 1.01
C SER A 58 -25.76 -38.47 -0.48
N GLY A 59 -25.14 -39.37 -1.26
CA GLY A 59 -24.75 -39.11 -2.64
C GLY A 59 -23.81 -37.91 -2.79
N ARG A 60 -22.97 -37.66 -1.78
CA ARG A 60 -22.06 -36.51 -1.69
C ARG A 60 -20.75 -36.78 -2.43
N ALA A 61 -20.39 -35.89 -3.34
CA ALA A 61 -19.16 -35.97 -4.11
C ALA A 61 -18.51 -34.60 -4.28
N LEU A 62 -17.18 -34.57 -4.16
CA LEU A 62 -16.39 -33.36 -4.39
C LEU A 62 -15.75 -33.41 -5.79
N PHE A 63 -15.79 -32.26 -6.45
CA PHE A 63 -15.18 -32.00 -7.74
C PHE A 63 -13.74 -31.49 -7.56
N TYR A 64 -12.84 -31.94 -8.43
CA TYR A 64 -11.44 -31.52 -8.42
C TYR A 64 -10.94 -31.20 -9.82
N TRP A 65 -9.88 -30.40 -9.88
CA TRP A 65 -9.07 -30.20 -11.07
C TRP A 65 -7.59 -30.33 -10.70
N LEU A 66 -6.95 -31.38 -11.22
CA LEU A 66 -5.50 -31.60 -11.16
C LEU A 66 -4.85 -30.98 -12.40
N VAL A 67 -3.84 -30.15 -12.18
CA VAL A 67 -2.93 -29.64 -13.20
C VAL A 67 -1.52 -30.12 -12.89
N GLU A 68 -0.94 -30.94 -13.78
CA GLU A 68 0.42 -31.44 -13.59
C GLU A 68 1.47 -30.37 -13.93
N SER A 69 2.69 -30.60 -13.46
CA SER A 69 3.83 -29.83 -13.92
C SER A 69 4.11 -30.08 -15.41
N PRO A 70 4.61 -29.09 -16.17
CA PRO A 70 5.00 -29.29 -17.56
C PRO A 70 5.93 -30.49 -17.73
N ALA A 71 5.77 -31.25 -18.81
CA ALA A 71 6.61 -32.42 -19.10
C ALA A 71 8.11 -32.07 -19.14
N SER A 72 8.45 -30.85 -19.59
CA SER A 72 9.82 -30.32 -19.58
C SER A 72 10.41 -30.11 -18.18
N ARG A 73 9.61 -30.24 -17.12
CA ARG A 73 9.98 -30.03 -15.72
C ARG A 73 9.84 -31.29 -14.85
N ALA A 74 9.70 -32.48 -15.46
CA ALA A 74 9.67 -33.79 -14.79
C ALA A 74 8.55 -33.89 -13.72
N PRO A 75 7.26 -33.84 -14.11
CA PRO A 75 6.11 -33.84 -13.18
C PRO A 75 6.10 -35.00 -12.19
N GLU A 76 6.69 -36.13 -12.56
CA GLU A 76 6.81 -37.34 -11.74
C GLU A 76 7.70 -37.15 -10.50
N THR A 77 8.59 -36.16 -10.52
CA THR A 77 9.49 -35.83 -9.40
C THR A 77 8.99 -34.67 -8.55
N ARG A 78 7.94 -33.97 -9.00
CA ARG A 78 7.43 -32.76 -8.35
C ARG A 78 6.49 -33.09 -7.18
N PRO A 79 6.47 -32.24 -6.14
CA PRO A 79 5.53 -32.38 -5.03
C PRO A 79 4.08 -32.24 -5.51
N LEU A 80 3.15 -32.70 -4.69
CA LEU A 80 1.71 -32.45 -4.85
C LEU A 80 1.29 -31.36 -3.86
N VAL A 81 0.58 -30.35 -4.35
CA VAL A 81 0.02 -29.27 -3.55
C VAL A 81 -1.49 -29.29 -3.72
N LEU A 82 -2.22 -29.52 -2.62
CA LEU A 82 -3.67 -29.27 -2.56
C LEU A 82 -3.89 -27.77 -2.36
N TRP A 83 -4.77 -27.16 -3.15
CA TRP A 83 -5.19 -25.76 -2.99
C TRP A 83 -6.67 -25.67 -2.59
N LEU A 84 -6.95 -24.85 -1.58
CA LEU A 84 -8.28 -24.56 -1.05
C LEU A 84 -8.50 -23.04 -0.97
N ASN A 85 -9.46 -22.49 -1.71
CA ASN A 85 -9.95 -21.13 -1.42
C ASN A 85 -10.91 -21.14 -0.21
N GLY A 86 -11.20 -19.94 0.31
CA GLY A 86 -12.01 -19.74 1.51
C GLY A 86 -13.50 -19.46 1.23
N GLY A 87 -13.96 -18.29 1.66
CA GLY A 87 -15.37 -17.87 1.65
C GLY A 87 -15.91 -17.65 3.07
N PRO A 88 -16.43 -18.68 3.76
CA PRO A 88 -16.55 -20.08 3.35
C PRO A 88 -17.50 -20.29 2.16
N GLY A 89 -17.23 -21.31 1.35
CA GLY A 89 -18.10 -21.68 0.23
C GLY A 89 -17.68 -21.16 -1.15
N CYS A 90 -16.44 -20.67 -1.30
CA CYS A 90 -15.91 -20.17 -2.57
C CYS A 90 -15.10 -21.24 -3.32
N SER A 91 -15.12 -21.17 -4.65
CA SER A 91 -14.54 -22.18 -5.53
C SER A 91 -13.03 -22.04 -5.66
N SER A 92 -12.31 -23.13 -5.38
CA SER A 92 -10.87 -23.25 -5.65
C SER A 92 -10.50 -23.23 -7.13
N ILE A 93 -11.48 -23.41 -8.01
CA ILE A 93 -11.30 -23.38 -9.45
C ILE A 93 -11.46 -21.95 -9.98
N ALA A 94 -12.40 -21.19 -9.41
CA ALA A 94 -12.63 -19.80 -9.77
C ALA A 94 -11.41 -18.93 -9.43
N TYR A 95 -11.05 -18.89 -8.15
CA TYR A 95 -10.02 -18.00 -7.63
C TYR A 95 -8.65 -18.68 -7.81
N GLY A 96 -8.40 -19.78 -7.10
CA GLY A 96 -7.12 -20.50 -7.13
C GLY A 96 -6.62 -20.87 -8.52
N ALA A 97 -7.44 -21.55 -9.33
CA ALA A 97 -7.01 -22.04 -10.63
C ALA A 97 -7.07 -20.98 -11.74
N ALA A 98 -8.13 -20.18 -11.81
CA ALA A 98 -8.39 -19.28 -12.93
C ALA A 98 -8.00 -17.81 -12.70
N GLU A 99 -7.72 -17.41 -11.46
CA GLU A 99 -7.37 -16.03 -11.08
C GLU A 99 -6.00 -15.92 -10.41
N GLU A 100 -5.54 -16.98 -9.72
CA GLU A 100 -4.35 -16.91 -8.87
C GLU A 100 -3.20 -17.79 -9.35
N ILE A 101 -3.08 -19.03 -8.89
CA ILE A 101 -1.87 -19.85 -9.02
C ILE A 101 -1.91 -20.83 -10.20
N GLY A 102 -3.07 -21.02 -10.83
CA GLY A 102 -3.23 -21.97 -11.93
C GLY A 102 -2.62 -21.52 -13.27
N PRO A 103 -2.60 -22.41 -14.28
CA PRO A 103 -1.90 -22.22 -15.55
C PRO A 103 -2.63 -21.29 -16.53
N PHE A 104 -3.91 -21.02 -16.31
CA PHE A 104 -4.75 -20.27 -17.21
C PHE A 104 -5.43 -19.10 -16.49
N ARG A 105 -5.70 -18.05 -17.25
CA ARG A 105 -6.55 -16.92 -16.86
C ARG A 105 -7.68 -16.78 -17.85
N ILE A 106 -8.82 -16.30 -17.40
CA ILE A 106 -10.01 -16.09 -18.24
C ILE A 106 -9.96 -14.66 -18.80
N ASN A 107 -10.15 -14.51 -20.11
CA ASN A 107 -10.25 -13.19 -20.72
C ASN A 107 -11.59 -12.51 -20.37
N PRO A 108 -11.68 -11.17 -20.46
CA PRO A 108 -12.92 -10.43 -20.20
C PRO A 108 -14.14 -10.82 -21.05
N ASP A 109 -13.94 -11.61 -22.12
CA ASP A 109 -15.02 -12.16 -22.93
C ASP A 109 -15.75 -13.34 -22.25
N GLY A 110 -15.19 -13.88 -21.16
CA GLY A 110 -15.69 -15.05 -20.43
C GLY A 110 -15.73 -16.32 -21.28
N LYS A 111 -14.90 -16.41 -22.33
CA LYS A 111 -14.92 -17.49 -23.33
C LYS A 111 -13.54 -18.01 -23.70
N THR A 112 -12.53 -17.16 -23.69
CA THR A 112 -11.16 -17.53 -24.07
C THR A 112 -10.22 -17.48 -22.88
N LEU A 113 -9.17 -18.30 -22.92
CA LEU A 113 -8.15 -18.36 -21.88
C LEU A 113 -6.80 -17.83 -22.39
N TYR A 114 -5.96 -17.37 -21.48
CA TYR A 114 -4.54 -17.07 -21.76
C TYR A 114 -3.63 -17.70 -20.69
N PHE A 115 -2.37 -17.95 -21.04
CA PHE A 115 -1.41 -18.56 -20.12
C PHE A 115 -1.02 -17.62 -18.98
N ASN A 116 -1.02 -18.15 -17.75
CA ASN A 116 -0.35 -17.54 -16.62
C ASN A 116 1.14 -17.91 -16.64
N LYS A 117 2.02 -16.94 -16.94
CA LYS A 117 3.48 -17.14 -16.94
C LYS A 117 4.07 -17.46 -15.56
N TYR A 118 3.32 -17.22 -14.48
CA TYR A 118 3.75 -17.40 -13.10
C TYR A 118 3.02 -18.55 -12.38
N ALA A 119 2.37 -19.42 -13.15
CA ALA A 119 1.63 -20.54 -12.60
C ALA A 119 2.50 -21.43 -11.71
N TRP A 120 1.96 -21.84 -10.56
CA TRP A 120 2.68 -22.65 -9.59
C TRP A 120 2.92 -24.08 -10.07
N ASN A 121 2.17 -24.54 -11.09
CA ASN A 121 2.41 -25.85 -11.68
C ASN A 121 3.79 -25.92 -12.39
N ASN A 122 4.46 -24.79 -12.60
CA ASN A 122 5.87 -24.77 -13.01
C ASN A 122 6.83 -25.40 -11.97
N LEU A 123 6.38 -25.61 -10.73
CA LEU A 123 7.20 -26.12 -9.63
C LEU A 123 6.56 -27.32 -8.92
N ALA A 124 5.23 -27.44 -8.90
CA ALA A 124 4.48 -28.52 -8.27
C ALA A 124 3.44 -29.14 -9.23
N ASN A 125 2.80 -30.23 -8.81
CA ASN A 125 1.51 -30.65 -9.36
C ASN A 125 0.42 -30.04 -8.46
N LEU A 126 -0.56 -29.34 -9.04
CA LEU A 126 -1.58 -28.61 -8.31
C LEU A 126 -2.91 -29.34 -8.35
N LEU A 127 -3.49 -29.59 -7.18
CA LEU A 127 -4.81 -30.19 -7.02
C LEU A 127 -5.75 -29.14 -6.45
N PHE A 128 -6.62 -28.58 -7.27
CA PHE A 128 -7.68 -27.66 -6.83
C PHE A 128 -8.91 -28.49 -6.44
N LEU A 129 -9.42 -28.27 -5.24
CA LEU A 129 -10.58 -29.00 -4.70
C LEU A 129 -11.72 -28.02 -4.42
N GLU A 130 -12.88 -28.24 -5.02
CA GLU A 130 -14.09 -27.51 -4.66
C GLU A 130 -14.70 -28.14 -3.41
N SER A 131 -14.57 -27.46 -2.28
CA SER A 131 -15.00 -27.94 -0.97
C SER A 131 -15.68 -26.82 -0.18
N PRO A 132 -16.78 -27.09 0.55
CA PRO A 132 -17.48 -28.39 0.66
C PRO A 132 -18.40 -28.70 -0.54
N ALA A 133 -19.22 -29.75 -0.41
CA ALA A 133 -20.31 -30.02 -1.36
C ALA A 133 -21.26 -28.80 -1.46
N GLY A 134 -21.76 -28.48 -2.65
CA GLY A 134 -22.52 -27.25 -2.91
C GLY A 134 -21.66 -26.06 -3.34
N VAL A 135 -20.33 -26.18 -3.27
CA VAL A 135 -19.38 -25.21 -3.87
C VAL A 135 -19.08 -25.61 -5.30
N GLY A 136 -19.27 -24.66 -6.23
CA GLY A 136 -19.00 -24.86 -7.65
C GLY A 136 -19.71 -26.07 -8.22
N PHE A 137 -18.97 -27.06 -8.69
CA PHE A 137 -19.47 -28.31 -9.24
C PHE A 137 -19.60 -29.44 -8.22
N SER A 138 -19.09 -29.30 -7.00
CA SER A 138 -19.28 -30.28 -5.92
C SER A 138 -20.74 -30.31 -5.48
N TYR A 139 -21.28 -31.49 -5.18
CA TYR A 139 -22.72 -31.64 -4.91
C TYR A 139 -23.03 -32.71 -3.85
N THR A 140 -24.28 -32.66 -3.40
CA THR A 140 -24.92 -33.67 -2.55
C THR A 140 -26.31 -33.97 -3.10
N ASN A 141 -26.76 -35.23 -2.98
CA ASN A 141 -28.13 -35.61 -3.34
C ASN A 141 -29.08 -35.51 -2.13
N THR A 142 -28.56 -35.14 -0.96
CA THR A 142 -29.34 -34.98 0.28
C THR A 142 -29.46 -33.51 0.62
N THR A 143 -30.65 -32.93 0.44
CA THR A 143 -30.90 -31.49 0.63
C THR A 143 -30.51 -30.96 2.01
N SER A 144 -30.69 -31.74 3.08
CA SER A 144 -30.34 -31.32 4.46
C SER A 144 -28.83 -31.13 4.67
N ASP A 145 -27.99 -31.73 3.81
CA ASP A 145 -26.54 -31.49 3.85
C ASP A 145 -26.23 -30.01 3.60
N LEU A 146 -27.05 -29.34 2.77
CA LEU A 146 -26.84 -27.94 2.39
C LEU A 146 -27.00 -26.94 3.55
N TYR A 147 -27.62 -27.36 4.65
CA TYR A 147 -27.96 -26.51 5.80
C TYR A 147 -27.23 -26.94 7.08
N THR A 148 -26.27 -27.86 6.97
CA THR A 148 -25.54 -28.43 8.11
C THR A 148 -24.03 -28.49 7.85
N PHE A 149 -23.53 -27.57 7.01
CA PHE A 149 -22.10 -27.43 6.75
C PHE A 149 -21.38 -26.75 7.91
N GLY A 150 -20.08 -27.01 7.97
CA GLY A 150 -19.17 -26.30 8.85
C GLY A 150 -17.80 -26.96 8.82
N ASP A 151 -16.90 -26.44 9.63
CA ASP A 151 -15.48 -26.78 9.61
C ASP A 151 -15.21 -28.28 9.76
N GLN A 152 -15.80 -28.91 10.78
CA GLN A 152 -15.53 -30.32 11.10
C GLN A 152 -15.89 -31.26 9.95
N ARG A 153 -17.09 -31.11 9.38
CA ARG A 153 -17.55 -31.96 8.27
C ARG A 153 -16.70 -31.72 7.02
N THR A 154 -16.35 -30.47 6.75
CA THR A 154 -15.57 -30.09 5.57
C THR A 154 -14.18 -30.72 5.63
N ALA A 155 -13.53 -30.72 6.79
CA ALA A 155 -12.23 -31.35 6.99
C ALA A 155 -12.29 -32.90 6.80
N GLU A 156 -13.30 -33.57 7.35
CA GLU A 156 -13.47 -35.04 7.21
C GLU A 156 -13.82 -35.46 5.77
N ASP A 157 -14.68 -34.70 5.08
CA ASP A 157 -15.01 -34.95 3.67
C ASP A 157 -13.77 -34.72 2.78
N ALA A 158 -12.99 -33.67 3.02
CA ALA A 158 -11.75 -33.40 2.30
C ALA A 158 -10.68 -34.49 2.56
N TYR A 159 -10.55 -34.97 3.80
CA TYR A 159 -9.67 -36.09 4.13
C TYR A 159 -10.10 -37.38 3.41
N THR A 160 -11.40 -37.68 3.42
CA THR A 160 -11.97 -38.83 2.71
C THR A 160 -11.77 -38.73 1.20
N PHE A 161 -11.94 -37.52 0.65
CA PHE A 161 -11.62 -37.20 -0.73
C PHE A 161 -10.16 -37.56 -1.03
N LEU A 162 -9.20 -37.07 -0.24
CA LEU A 162 -7.77 -37.35 -0.46
C LEU A 162 -7.48 -38.85 -0.45
N ILE A 163 -7.97 -39.59 0.54
CA ILE A 163 -7.76 -41.05 0.61
C ILE A 163 -8.28 -41.75 -0.65
N ASN A 164 -9.47 -41.40 -1.12
CA ASN A 164 -10.06 -42.00 -2.32
C ASN A 164 -9.38 -41.52 -3.61
N TRP A 165 -8.93 -40.27 -3.64
CA TRP A 165 -8.19 -39.68 -4.75
C TRP A 165 -6.80 -40.32 -4.90
N PHE A 166 -6.04 -40.53 -3.83
CA PHE A 166 -4.76 -41.25 -3.88
C PHE A 166 -4.90 -42.73 -4.28
N LYS A 167 -6.06 -43.36 -4.02
CA LYS A 167 -6.37 -44.69 -4.59
C LYS A 167 -6.58 -44.61 -6.10
N ARG A 168 -7.25 -43.55 -6.58
CA ARG A 168 -7.44 -43.31 -8.02
C ARG A 168 -6.12 -42.94 -8.70
N PHE A 169 -5.28 -42.12 -8.07
CA PHE A 169 -4.00 -41.61 -8.56
C PHE A 169 -2.78 -42.14 -7.75
N PRO A 170 -2.49 -43.45 -7.79
CA PRO A 170 -1.45 -44.06 -6.95
C PRO A 170 -0.03 -43.57 -7.23
N GLN A 171 0.23 -42.97 -8.40
CA GLN A 171 1.54 -42.42 -8.75
C GLN A 171 1.97 -41.23 -7.88
N TYR A 172 1.04 -40.61 -7.16
CA TYR A 172 1.29 -39.52 -6.22
C TYR A 172 1.52 -39.97 -4.78
N LYS A 173 1.30 -41.26 -4.46
CA LYS A 173 1.54 -41.78 -3.11
C LYS A 173 3.00 -41.60 -2.73
N HIS A 174 3.24 -41.29 -1.45
CA HIS A 174 4.57 -41.09 -0.87
C HIS A 174 5.36 -39.89 -1.40
N ARG A 175 4.85 -39.17 -2.43
CA ARG A 175 5.42 -37.88 -2.83
C ARG A 175 5.21 -36.86 -1.74
N GLU A 176 6.11 -35.88 -1.68
CA GLU A 176 5.94 -34.73 -0.79
C GLU A 176 4.59 -34.08 -1.06
N PHE A 177 3.81 -33.95 0.01
CA PHE A 177 2.45 -33.44 -0.04
C PHE A 177 2.34 -32.20 0.85
N TYR A 178 1.80 -31.14 0.28
CA TYR A 178 1.52 -29.87 0.95
C TYR A 178 0.05 -29.52 0.79
N ILE A 179 -0.48 -28.83 1.78
CA ILE A 179 -1.81 -28.24 1.73
C ILE A 179 -1.61 -26.72 1.73
N ALA A 180 -2.28 -26.02 0.83
CA ALA A 180 -2.21 -24.58 0.71
C ALA A 180 -3.62 -24.01 0.54
N GLY A 181 -3.80 -22.75 0.92
CA GLY A 181 -5.06 -22.05 0.72
C GLY A 181 -5.00 -20.61 1.15
N GLU A 182 -6.12 -19.92 1.05
CA GLU A 182 -6.24 -18.51 1.42
C GLU A 182 -7.56 -18.17 2.12
N SER A 183 -7.60 -17.00 2.76
CA SER A 183 -8.82 -16.45 3.37
C SER A 183 -9.35 -17.36 4.48
N TYR A 184 -10.64 -17.72 4.44
CA TYR A 184 -11.23 -18.70 5.36
C TYR A 184 -10.55 -20.08 5.31
N ALA A 185 -9.75 -20.39 4.29
CA ALA A 185 -8.91 -21.59 4.30
C ALA A 185 -7.82 -21.55 5.41
N GLY A 186 -7.65 -20.42 6.10
CA GLY A 186 -6.96 -20.38 7.39
C GLY A 186 -7.59 -21.26 8.48
N HIS A 187 -8.86 -21.66 8.33
CA HIS A 187 -9.49 -22.74 9.10
C HIS A 187 -9.30 -24.10 8.41
N TYR A 188 -9.64 -24.19 7.13
CA TYR A 188 -9.65 -25.46 6.37
C TYR A 188 -8.29 -26.14 6.35
N VAL A 189 -7.23 -25.37 6.09
CA VAL A 189 -5.87 -25.88 5.89
C VAL A 189 -5.31 -26.45 7.18
N PRO A 190 -5.32 -25.75 8.34
CA PRO A 190 -4.87 -26.33 9.61
C PRO A 190 -5.69 -27.54 10.04
N GLN A 191 -7.02 -27.50 9.95
CA GLN A 191 -7.88 -28.60 10.38
C GLN A 191 -7.66 -29.87 9.54
N LEU A 192 -7.59 -29.73 8.21
CA LEU A 192 -7.26 -30.85 7.34
C LEU A 192 -5.83 -31.36 7.60
N SER A 193 -4.88 -30.45 7.83
CA SER A 193 -3.50 -30.82 8.17
C SER A 193 -3.42 -31.59 9.48
N GLN A 194 -4.22 -31.21 10.48
CA GLN A 194 -4.35 -31.93 11.75
C GLN A 194 -4.86 -33.35 11.53
N LEU A 195 -5.95 -33.52 10.77
CA LEU A 195 -6.49 -34.85 10.45
C LEU A 195 -5.46 -35.71 9.70
N VAL A 196 -4.77 -35.16 8.71
CA VAL A 196 -3.70 -35.88 7.99
C VAL A 196 -2.58 -36.28 8.94
N TYR A 197 -2.14 -35.39 9.82
CA TYR A 197 -1.11 -35.70 10.81
C TYR A 197 -1.55 -36.81 11.76
N GLU A 198 -2.72 -36.67 12.38
CA GLU A 198 -3.27 -37.65 13.33
C GLU A 198 -3.41 -39.03 12.72
N ARG A 199 -3.94 -39.11 11.50
CA ARG A 199 -4.15 -40.39 10.80
C ARG A 199 -2.85 -41.00 10.30
N ASN A 200 -1.79 -40.20 10.13
CA ASN A 200 -0.44 -40.68 9.81
C ASN A 200 0.36 -41.12 11.06
N LYS A 201 -0.04 -40.76 12.29
CA LYS A 201 0.69 -41.10 13.52
C LYS A 201 0.92 -42.61 13.61
N GLY A 202 2.19 -43.02 13.79
CA GLY A 202 2.60 -44.42 13.93
C GLY A 202 2.64 -45.24 12.63
N ILE A 203 2.28 -44.66 11.47
CA ILE A 203 2.34 -45.36 10.18
C ILE A 203 3.73 -45.19 9.56
N GLN A 204 4.42 -46.31 9.31
CA GLN A 204 5.65 -46.31 8.55
C GLN A 204 5.34 -46.10 7.06
N ASN A 205 5.88 -45.03 6.47
CA ASN A 205 5.64 -44.62 5.08
C ASN A 205 4.15 -44.35 4.73
N PRO A 206 3.54 -43.28 5.28
CA PRO A 206 2.13 -42.97 5.04
C PRO A 206 1.85 -42.71 3.54
N ILE A 207 0.59 -42.95 3.14
CA ILE A 207 0.11 -42.67 1.77
C ILE A 207 0.32 -41.20 1.41
N MET A 208 0.00 -40.32 2.36
CA MET A 208 0.22 -38.88 2.30
C MET A 208 1.51 -38.54 3.05
N ASN A 209 2.62 -38.36 2.34
CA ASN A 209 3.88 -37.89 2.91
C ASN A 209 3.81 -36.37 3.13
N PHE A 210 3.02 -35.98 4.13
CA PHE A 210 2.73 -34.60 4.47
C PHE A 210 3.98 -33.87 5.00
N LYS A 211 4.27 -32.69 4.46
CA LYS A 211 5.47 -31.91 4.78
C LYS A 211 5.20 -30.59 5.50
N GLY A 212 3.99 -30.07 5.39
CA GLY A 212 3.62 -28.77 5.94
C GLY A 212 2.54 -28.10 5.11
N PHE A 213 2.21 -26.87 5.48
CA PHE A 213 1.15 -26.12 4.83
C PHE A 213 1.47 -24.64 4.68
N LEU A 214 0.74 -23.97 3.76
CA LEU A 214 0.85 -22.55 3.48
C LEU A 214 -0.54 -21.89 3.55
N VAL A 215 -0.65 -20.72 4.17
CA VAL A 215 -1.92 -19.95 4.20
C VAL A 215 -1.67 -18.50 3.83
N GLY A 216 -2.42 -17.99 2.84
CA GLY A 216 -2.42 -16.60 2.39
C GLY A 216 -3.59 -15.81 2.98
N ASN A 217 -3.36 -14.62 3.54
CA ASN A 217 -4.40 -13.73 4.10
C ASN A 217 -5.44 -14.52 4.92
N GLY A 218 -4.95 -15.43 5.78
CA GLY A 218 -5.80 -16.45 6.40
C GLY A 218 -6.44 -15.99 7.69
N VAL A 219 -7.72 -16.30 7.87
CA VAL A 219 -8.38 -16.18 9.20
C VAL A 219 -7.79 -17.25 10.12
N MET A 220 -7.23 -16.84 11.25
CA MET A 220 -6.47 -17.69 12.17
C MET A 220 -7.00 -17.65 13.60
N ASP A 221 -7.44 -16.48 14.06
CA ASP A 221 -7.90 -16.26 15.43
C ASP A 221 -8.81 -15.02 15.48
N ASP A 222 -10.10 -15.22 15.70
CA ASP A 222 -11.12 -14.16 15.59
C ASP A 222 -10.80 -12.93 16.45
N TYR A 223 -10.24 -13.12 17.64
CA TYR A 223 -9.89 -12.01 18.53
C TYR A 223 -8.75 -11.16 17.95
N HIS A 224 -7.65 -11.81 17.56
CA HIS A 224 -6.47 -11.13 17.03
C HIS A 224 -6.72 -10.57 15.63
N ASP A 225 -7.46 -11.31 14.80
CA ASP A 225 -7.85 -10.89 13.46
C ASP A 225 -8.75 -9.65 13.53
N TYR A 226 -9.74 -9.60 14.42
CA TYR A 226 -10.56 -8.40 14.59
C TYR A 226 -9.76 -7.19 15.05
N ILE A 227 -8.86 -7.35 16.04
CA ILE A 227 -8.01 -6.25 16.50
C ILE A 227 -7.19 -5.70 15.34
N GLY A 228 -6.50 -6.59 14.62
CA GLY A 228 -5.67 -6.21 13.48
C GLY A 228 -6.46 -5.55 12.36
N THR A 229 -7.61 -6.11 11.98
CA THR A 229 -8.46 -5.57 10.91
C THR A 229 -8.97 -4.18 11.23
N PHE A 230 -9.47 -3.94 12.45
CA PHE A 230 -9.97 -2.63 12.82
C PHE A 230 -8.87 -1.58 12.94
N GLU A 231 -7.68 -1.97 13.40
CA GLU A 231 -6.51 -1.09 13.45
C GLU A 231 -5.99 -0.75 12.04
N TYR A 232 -6.00 -1.72 11.12
CA TYR A 232 -5.68 -1.49 9.71
C TYR A 232 -6.65 -0.51 9.08
N TRP A 233 -7.96 -0.72 9.21
CA TRP A 233 -8.97 0.20 8.70
C TRP A 233 -8.79 1.63 9.26
N TRP A 234 -8.45 1.75 10.53
CA TRP A 234 -8.24 3.05 11.17
C TRP A 234 -6.96 3.75 10.69
N THR A 235 -5.85 3.01 10.58
CA THR A 235 -4.55 3.54 10.11
C THR A 235 -4.50 3.84 8.62
N HIS A 236 -5.41 3.24 7.82
CA HIS A 236 -5.57 3.50 6.38
C HIS A 236 -6.72 4.47 6.08
N ALA A 237 -7.18 5.24 7.08
CA ALA A 237 -8.23 6.25 6.92
C ALA A 237 -9.63 5.72 6.51
N LEU A 238 -9.84 4.40 6.48
CA LEU A 238 -11.10 3.78 6.03
C LEU A 238 -12.24 4.02 7.03
N ILE A 239 -11.93 4.19 8.32
CA ILE A 239 -12.92 4.38 9.39
C ILE A 239 -12.57 5.50 10.38
N SER A 240 -13.60 6.01 11.05
CA SER A 240 -13.56 7.05 12.08
C SER A 240 -13.06 6.56 13.45
N ASP A 241 -12.70 7.50 14.34
CA ASP A 241 -12.29 7.17 15.72
C ASP A 241 -13.45 6.60 16.52
N SER A 242 -14.68 7.01 16.17
CA SER A 242 -15.92 6.47 16.73
C SER A 242 -16.16 5.03 16.26
N ALA A 243 -16.06 4.77 14.96
CA ALA A 243 -16.24 3.44 14.40
C ALA A 243 -15.19 2.46 14.94
N TYR A 244 -13.91 2.86 14.97
CA TYR A 244 -12.83 2.05 15.52
C TYR A 244 -13.10 1.63 16.98
N ARG A 245 -13.47 2.58 17.85
CA ARG A 245 -13.82 2.28 19.25
C ARG A 245 -15.08 1.40 19.37
N LEU A 246 -16.09 1.66 18.55
CA LEU A 246 -17.34 0.90 18.55
C LEU A 246 -17.11 -0.56 18.16
N LEU A 247 -16.32 -0.81 17.11
CA LEU A 247 -15.92 -2.14 16.66
C LEU A 247 -15.15 -2.88 17.75
N ARG A 248 -14.13 -2.25 18.34
CA ARG A 248 -13.36 -2.85 19.43
C ARG A 248 -14.21 -3.26 20.62
N ASN A 249 -15.24 -2.49 20.96
CA ASN A 249 -16.13 -2.80 22.07
C ASN A 249 -17.18 -3.86 21.75
N SER A 250 -17.59 -3.97 20.47
CA SER A 250 -18.77 -4.77 20.08
C SER A 250 -18.42 -6.12 19.46
N CYS A 251 -17.22 -6.27 18.88
CA CYS A 251 -16.88 -7.39 18.01
C CYS A 251 -15.79 -8.33 18.55
N VAL A 252 -14.73 -7.80 19.18
CA VAL A 252 -13.46 -8.55 19.38
C VAL A 252 -13.58 -9.85 20.18
N ASN A 253 -14.60 -9.99 21.04
CA ASN A 253 -14.83 -11.20 21.83
C ASN A 253 -15.85 -12.17 21.19
N GLY A 254 -16.29 -11.89 19.97
CA GLY A 254 -17.27 -12.67 19.23
C GLY A 254 -16.66 -13.42 18.05
N SER A 255 -17.52 -14.09 17.29
CA SER A 255 -17.11 -14.81 16.09
C SER A 255 -17.13 -13.90 14.85
N SER A 256 -16.13 -14.06 13.98
CA SER A 256 -16.10 -13.43 12.65
C SER A 256 -17.20 -13.97 11.72
N GLN A 257 -17.42 -15.28 11.77
CA GLN A 257 -18.44 -15.97 10.99
C GLN A 257 -19.85 -15.80 11.56
N HIS A 258 -19.98 -15.67 12.89
CA HIS A 258 -21.26 -15.49 13.58
C HIS A 258 -21.26 -14.24 14.46
N PRO A 259 -21.16 -13.03 13.87
CA PRO A 259 -21.08 -11.80 14.63
C PRO A 259 -22.38 -11.54 15.40
N SER A 260 -22.24 -10.99 16.61
CA SER A 260 -23.40 -10.55 17.39
C SER A 260 -24.15 -9.42 16.69
N VAL A 261 -25.44 -9.23 16.97
CA VAL A 261 -26.25 -8.13 16.40
C VAL A 261 -25.60 -6.75 16.63
N ASN A 262 -24.96 -6.55 17.79
CA ASN A 262 -24.24 -5.31 18.07
C ASN A 262 -22.98 -5.16 17.21
N CYS A 263 -22.24 -6.26 17.00
CA CYS A 263 -21.10 -6.27 16.09
C CYS A 263 -21.54 -6.03 14.64
N THR A 264 -22.59 -6.68 14.14
CA THR A 264 -23.12 -6.46 12.79
C THR A 264 -23.50 -4.99 12.56
N LYS A 265 -24.12 -4.34 13.55
CA LYS A 265 -24.40 -2.90 13.49
C LYS A 265 -23.12 -2.06 13.42
N ALA A 266 -22.13 -2.37 14.25
CA ALA A 266 -20.83 -1.68 14.23
C ALA A 266 -20.11 -1.85 12.88
N LEU A 267 -20.09 -3.06 12.33
CA LEU A 267 -19.53 -3.37 11.01
C LEU A 267 -20.26 -2.60 9.90
N SER A 268 -21.59 -2.51 9.95
CA SER A 268 -22.37 -1.76 8.95
C SER A 268 -22.02 -0.27 8.91
N ILE A 269 -21.76 0.33 10.08
CA ILE A 269 -21.31 1.73 10.18
C ILE A 269 -19.92 1.87 9.56
N ALA A 270 -19.01 0.96 9.91
CA ALA A 270 -17.64 0.96 9.40
C ALA A 270 -17.62 0.82 7.88
N VAL A 271 -18.32 -0.16 7.31
CA VAL A 271 -18.41 -0.40 5.86
C VAL A 271 -18.98 0.82 5.13
N ALA A 272 -19.98 1.49 5.69
CA ALA A 272 -20.52 2.72 5.11
C ALA A 272 -19.49 3.88 5.08
N GLU A 273 -18.60 3.96 6.07
CA GLU A 273 -17.52 4.97 6.11
C GLU A 273 -16.43 4.71 5.06
N GLN A 274 -16.16 3.44 4.70
CA GLN A 274 -15.14 3.08 3.71
C GLN A 274 -15.48 3.60 2.30
N GLY A 275 -16.78 3.72 1.98
CA GLY A 275 -17.26 4.12 0.66
C GLY A 275 -17.13 3.03 -0.39
N ASN A 276 -17.21 3.40 -1.67
CA ASN A 276 -17.13 2.45 -2.78
C ASN A 276 -15.67 2.18 -3.18
N ILE A 277 -15.00 1.36 -2.38
CA ILE A 277 -13.66 0.80 -2.64
C ILE A 277 -13.72 -0.72 -2.72
N ASP A 278 -12.68 -1.33 -3.27
CA ASP A 278 -12.54 -2.78 -3.24
C ASP A 278 -11.85 -3.19 -1.93
N PRO A 279 -12.50 -3.95 -1.03
CA PRO A 279 -11.90 -4.34 0.23
C PRO A 279 -10.77 -5.36 0.07
N TYR A 280 -10.71 -6.09 -1.05
CA TYR A 280 -9.65 -7.06 -1.30
C TYR A 280 -8.35 -6.40 -1.80
N SER A 281 -8.41 -5.16 -2.29
CA SER A 281 -7.23 -4.29 -2.44
C SER A 281 -7.64 -2.83 -2.43
N ILE A 282 -7.32 -2.14 -1.34
CA ILE A 282 -7.85 -0.81 -1.05
C ILE A 282 -7.41 0.28 -2.01
N PHE A 283 -6.48 0.03 -2.95
CA PHE A 283 -6.08 0.97 -4.00
C PHE A 283 -6.57 0.57 -5.40
N THR A 284 -7.13 -0.63 -5.53
CA THR A 284 -7.73 -1.13 -6.77
C THR A 284 -9.10 -0.46 -6.98
N ARG A 285 -9.46 -0.26 -8.25
CA ARG A 285 -10.77 0.31 -8.60
C ARG A 285 -11.83 -0.77 -8.48
N PRO A 286 -13.02 -0.54 -7.90
CA PRO A 286 -14.07 -1.56 -7.86
C PRO A 286 -14.58 -1.97 -9.25
N CYS A 287 -15.11 -3.19 -9.34
CA CYS A 287 -15.86 -3.64 -10.51
C CYS A 287 -17.28 -3.02 -10.53
N ASN A 288 -17.48 -1.93 -11.28
CA ASN A 288 -18.82 -1.35 -11.46
C ASN A 288 -19.61 -2.12 -12.53
N GLY A 289 -20.79 -2.62 -12.17
CA GLY A 289 -21.68 -3.38 -13.04
C GLY A 289 -22.05 -2.71 -14.38
N THR A 290 -22.26 -3.56 -15.39
CA THR A 290 -22.91 -3.36 -16.71
C THR A 290 -22.36 -2.35 -17.74
N SER A 291 -21.35 -1.51 -17.50
CA SER A 291 -21.03 -0.42 -18.46
C SER A 291 -19.56 -0.18 -18.88
N SER A 292 -18.59 -1.04 -18.55
CA SER A 292 -17.18 -0.86 -18.94
C SER A 292 -16.64 -1.93 -19.91
N LEU A 293 -17.50 -2.50 -20.77
CA LEU A 293 -17.09 -3.48 -21.79
C LEU A 293 -16.23 -2.91 -22.95
N ARG A 294 -15.67 -1.69 -22.86
CA ARG A 294 -14.84 -1.17 -23.97
C ARG A 294 -13.88 -0.01 -23.70
N ARG A 295 -13.67 0.49 -22.48
CA ARG A 295 -12.71 1.59 -22.28
C ARG A 295 -11.93 1.48 -20.96
N ASN A 296 -10.62 1.39 -21.15
CA ASN A 296 -9.55 1.76 -20.22
C ASN A 296 -9.27 0.81 -19.05
N LEU A 297 -8.50 -0.25 -19.35
CA LEU A 297 -7.45 -0.82 -18.48
C LEU A 297 -6.33 0.22 -18.21
N ILE A 298 -6.71 1.47 -17.92
CA ILE A 298 -5.82 2.61 -17.68
C ILE A 298 -6.32 3.32 -16.41
N GLY A 299 -6.38 2.57 -15.32
CA GLY A 299 -5.98 3.12 -14.03
C GLY A 299 -4.48 2.90 -13.92
N HIS A 300 -3.66 3.75 -14.56
CA HIS A 300 -2.22 3.71 -14.33
C HIS A 300 -1.97 4.23 -12.91
N TYR A 301 -1.80 3.31 -11.96
CA TYR A 301 -0.95 3.50 -10.80
C TYR A 301 0.44 2.98 -11.23
N PRO A 302 1.28 3.80 -11.90
CA PRO A 302 2.52 3.34 -12.56
C PRO A 302 3.51 2.60 -11.66
N TRP A 303 3.30 2.63 -10.34
CA TRP A 303 4.14 2.06 -9.30
C TRP A 303 3.67 0.70 -8.77
N MET A 304 2.39 0.36 -8.92
CA MET A 304 1.88 -0.98 -8.58
C MET A 304 2.16 -1.91 -9.77
N SER A 305 2.83 -3.03 -9.54
CA SER A 305 2.81 -4.14 -10.50
C SER A 305 1.34 -4.49 -10.75
N ARG A 306 0.94 -4.49 -12.04
CA ARG A 306 -0.45 -4.51 -12.57
C ARG A 306 -1.51 -4.79 -11.49
N ALA A 307 -2.40 -3.87 -11.17
CA ALA A 307 -3.53 -4.20 -10.28
C ALA A 307 -4.28 -5.44 -10.80
N TYR A 308 -4.72 -6.34 -9.90
CA TYR A 308 -5.59 -7.46 -10.28
C TYR A 308 -6.91 -6.90 -10.85
N ASP A 309 -7.58 -7.70 -11.67
CA ASP A 309 -8.85 -7.29 -12.26
C ASP A 309 -10.00 -7.71 -11.35
N PRO A 310 -10.67 -6.80 -10.63
CA PRO A 310 -11.76 -7.13 -9.70
C PRO A 310 -13.02 -7.67 -10.40
N CYS A 311 -13.05 -7.70 -11.73
CA CYS A 311 -14.15 -8.23 -12.52
C CYS A 311 -13.94 -9.69 -12.96
N THR A 312 -12.83 -10.32 -12.59
CA THR A 312 -12.50 -11.75 -12.80
C THR A 312 -13.62 -12.70 -12.39
N GLU A 313 -14.25 -12.44 -11.24
CA GLU A 313 -15.40 -13.22 -10.74
C GLU A 313 -16.50 -13.34 -11.81
N ARG A 314 -16.79 -12.24 -12.51
CA ARG A 314 -17.80 -12.21 -13.58
C ARG A 314 -17.37 -13.08 -14.76
N TYR A 315 -16.09 -13.04 -15.13
CA TYR A 315 -15.56 -13.81 -16.25
C TYR A 315 -15.57 -15.31 -15.93
N SER A 316 -15.23 -15.68 -14.69
CA SER A 316 -15.34 -17.05 -14.17
C SER A 316 -16.78 -17.55 -14.23
N ASN A 317 -17.74 -16.77 -13.73
CA ASN A 317 -19.17 -17.10 -13.82
C ASN A 317 -19.64 -17.32 -15.27
N MET A 318 -19.14 -16.54 -16.22
CA MET A 318 -19.47 -16.73 -17.63
C MET A 318 -18.84 -18.01 -18.20
N TYR A 319 -17.54 -18.22 -17.98
CA TYR A 319 -16.78 -19.31 -18.58
C TYR A 319 -17.19 -20.69 -18.08
N PHE A 320 -17.28 -20.88 -16.77
CA PHE A 320 -17.60 -22.20 -16.18
C PHE A 320 -19.07 -22.60 -16.34
N ASN A 321 -19.96 -21.66 -16.71
CA ASN A 321 -21.33 -21.98 -17.10
C ASN A 321 -21.49 -22.34 -18.59
N LEU A 322 -20.44 -22.27 -19.42
CA LEU A 322 -20.51 -22.73 -20.81
C LEU A 322 -20.66 -24.27 -20.86
N PRO A 323 -21.67 -24.81 -21.59
CA PRO A 323 -21.89 -26.25 -21.67
C PRO A 323 -20.67 -27.04 -22.18
N GLU A 324 -19.95 -26.48 -23.16
CA GLU A 324 -18.73 -27.06 -23.70
C GLU A 324 -17.57 -27.11 -22.68
N VAL A 325 -17.50 -26.13 -21.77
CA VAL A 325 -16.50 -26.10 -20.69
C VAL A 325 -16.84 -27.16 -19.65
N GLN A 326 -18.09 -27.22 -19.19
CA GLN A 326 -18.54 -28.25 -18.25
C GLN A 326 -18.32 -29.66 -18.79
N LYS A 327 -18.64 -29.88 -20.07
CA LYS A 327 -18.39 -31.16 -20.75
C LYS A 327 -16.90 -31.51 -20.76
N SER A 328 -16.03 -30.57 -21.07
CA SER A 328 -14.58 -30.79 -21.15
C SER A 328 -13.94 -31.03 -19.78
N LEU A 329 -14.50 -30.42 -18.74
CA LEU A 329 -14.13 -30.62 -17.34
C LEU A 329 -14.75 -31.88 -16.72
N HIS A 330 -15.55 -32.65 -17.46
CA HIS A 330 -16.34 -33.76 -16.89
C HIS A 330 -17.19 -33.31 -15.68
N ALA A 331 -17.59 -32.05 -15.67
CA ALA A 331 -18.40 -31.42 -14.65
C ALA A 331 -19.89 -31.55 -14.99
N ASN A 332 -20.75 -31.38 -13.98
CA ASN A 332 -22.21 -31.38 -14.14
C ASN A 332 -22.77 -32.65 -14.81
N VAL A 333 -22.08 -33.79 -14.68
CA VAL A 333 -22.49 -35.07 -15.31
C VAL A 333 -23.76 -35.67 -14.69
N THR A 334 -24.15 -35.21 -13.51
CA THR A 334 -25.33 -35.65 -12.77
C THR A 334 -26.55 -34.75 -12.95
N GLY A 335 -26.43 -33.64 -13.70
CA GLY A 335 -27.52 -32.67 -13.86
C GLY A 335 -27.77 -31.86 -12.58
N ILE A 336 -26.73 -31.19 -12.09
CA ILE A 336 -26.78 -30.29 -10.93
C ILE A 336 -27.85 -29.22 -11.19
N PRO A 337 -28.81 -29.01 -10.26
CA PRO A 337 -30.01 -28.21 -10.52
C PRO A 337 -29.78 -26.69 -10.43
N TYR A 338 -28.56 -26.25 -10.17
CA TYR A 338 -28.19 -24.84 -10.02
C TYR A 338 -27.03 -24.48 -10.97
N PRO A 339 -26.95 -23.22 -11.43
CA PRO A 339 -25.81 -22.75 -12.19
C PRO A 339 -24.55 -22.75 -11.32
N TRP A 340 -23.39 -22.91 -11.96
CA TRP A 340 -22.11 -22.76 -11.28
C TRP A 340 -21.95 -21.30 -10.84
N LYS A 341 -21.45 -21.08 -9.63
CA LYS A 341 -21.10 -19.77 -9.08
C LYS A 341 -19.71 -19.81 -8.45
N THR A 342 -19.05 -18.66 -8.43
CA THR A 342 -17.78 -18.40 -7.74
C THR A 342 -17.85 -18.68 -6.26
N CYS A 343 -18.90 -18.22 -5.58
CA CYS A 343 -19.20 -18.58 -4.19
C CYS A 343 -20.66 -19.04 -4.04
N SER A 344 -20.88 -19.98 -3.11
CA SER A 344 -22.19 -20.56 -2.83
C SER A 344 -22.88 -19.83 -1.68
N ASP A 345 -23.90 -19.03 -2.01
CA ASP A 345 -24.68 -18.25 -1.03
C ASP A 345 -25.23 -19.13 0.10
N ILE A 346 -25.75 -20.32 -0.24
CA ILE A 346 -26.33 -21.26 0.72
C ILE A 346 -25.27 -21.80 1.69
N VAL A 347 -24.08 -22.13 1.19
CA VAL A 347 -22.98 -22.62 2.04
C VAL A 347 -22.53 -21.52 3.01
N GLY A 348 -22.40 -20.29 2.52
CA GLY A 348 -22.00 -19.14 3.35
C GLY A 348 -23.06 -18.78 4.41
N GLU A 349 -24.35 -18.76 4.04
CA GLU A 349 -25.45 -18.37 4.94
C GLU A 349 -25.69 -19.40 6.06
N TYR A 350 -25.53 -20.69 5.77
CA TYR A 350 -25.81 -21.79 6.71
C TYR A 350 -24.56 -22.48 7.25
N TRP A 351 -23.41 -21.80 7.24
CA TRP A 351 -22.21 -22.27 7.92
C TRP A 351 -22.49 -22.42 9.43
N ALA A 352 -22.26 -23.59 10.02
CA ALA A 352 -22.75 -23.90 11.37
C ALA A 352 -21.65 -23.87 12.44
N ASP A 353 -20.55 -24.60 12.25
CA ASP A 353 -19.41 -24.61 13.17
C ASP A 353 -18.20 -23.87 12.59
N SER A 354 -17.68 -22.95 13.40
CA SER A 354 -16.46 -22.16 13.15
C SER A 354 -15.78 -21.91 14.50
N PRO A 355 -14.74 -22.68 14.88
CA PRO A 355 -14.01 -22.47 16.12
C PRO A 355 -13.30 -21.11 16.08
N LEU A 356 -13.31 -20.38 17.19
CA LEU A 356 -12.77 -19.01 17.26
C LEU A 356 -11.25 -18.91 17.02
N SER A 357 -10.51 -20.01 17.09
CA SER A 357 -9.05 -20.00 17.02
C SER A 357 -8.49 -21.30 16.45
N MET A 358 -7.60 -21.16 15.47
CA MET A 358 -6.80 -22.24 14.91
C MET A 358 -5.42 -22.36 15.58
N LEU A 359 -5.03 -21.41 16.43
CA LEU A 359 -3.71 -21.38 17.07
C LEU A 359 -3.32 -22.68 17.82
N PRO A 360 -4.25 -23.40 18.50
CA PRO A 360 -3.94 -24.70 19.10
C PRO A 360 -3.42 -25.73 18.08
N ILE A 361 -3.98 -25.74 16.87
CA ILE A 361 -3.58 -26.63 15.78
C ILE A 361 -2.18 -26.24 15.27
N TYR A 362 -1.91 -24.94 15.13
CA TYR A 362 -0.57 -24.45 14.78
C TYR A 362 0.48 -24.92 15.80
N HIS A 363 0.19 -24.81 17.11
CA HIS A 363 1.08 -25.32 18.15
C HIS A 363 1.34 -26.83 18.04
N GLU A 364 0.29 -27.64 17.81
CA GLU A 364 0.43 -29.09 17.63
C GLU A 364 1.34 -29.41 16.43
N LEU A 365 1.06 -28.81 15.28
CA LEU A 365 1.77 -29.13 14.04
C LEU A 365 3.20 -28.60 14.02
N ILE A 366 3.47 -27.45 14.64
CA ILE A 366 4.83 -26.95 14.86
C ILE A 366 5.62 -27.88 15.79
N ALA A 367 5.00 -28.32 16.89
CA ALA A 367 5.63 -29.27 17.82
C ALA A 367 5.92 -30.62 17.16
N ALA A 368 5.08 -31.04 16.21
CA ALA A 368 5.29 -32.22 15.38
C ALA A 368 6.41 -32.05 14.33
N GLY A 369 6.95 -30.84 14.15
CA GLY A 369 8.07 -30.55 13.25
C GLY A 369 7.67 -30.22 11.81
N PHE A 370 6.40 -29.93 11.54
CA PHE A 370 5.97 -29.48 10.22
C PHE A 370 6.36 -28.02 9.97
N LYS A 371 6.63 -27.70 8.71
CA LYS A 371 6.95 -26.33 8.29
C LYS A 371 5.66 -25.61 7.91
N ILE A 372 5.43 -24.46 8.52
CA ILE A 372 4.25 -23.63 8.25
C ILE A 372 4.69 -22.30 7.65
N TRP A 373 4.03 -21.88 6.58
CA TRP A 373 4.20 -20.56 6.00
C TRP A 373 2.88 -19.80 6.06
N VAL A 374 2.95 -18.57 6.54
CA VAL A 374 1.83 -17.64 6.51
C VAL A 374 2.26 -16.45 5.68
N PHE A 375 1.45 -16.04 4.71
CA PHE A 375 1.74 -14.91 3.85
C PHE A 375 0.56 -13.93 3.77
N SER A 376 0.83 -12.63 3.66
CA SER A 376 -0.22 -11.60 3.69
C SER A 376 0.11 -10.41 2.78
N GLY A 377 -0.86 -9.98 1.97
CA GLY A 377 -0.79 -8.77 1.15
C GLY A 377 -1.09 -7.52 1.98
N ASP A 378 -0.29 -6.48 1.81
CA ASP A 378 -0.39 -5.25 2.62
C ASP A 378 -1.46 -4.25 2.16
N THR A 379 -2.17 -4.53 1.05
CA THR A 379 -3.33 -3.74 0.60
C THR A 379 -4.67 -4.44 0.85
N ASP A 380 -4.66 -5.66 1.39
CA ASP A 380 -5.85 -6.39 1.80
C ASP A 380 -6.48 -5.74 3.04
N SER A 381 -7.78 -5.43 3.01
CA SER A 381 -8.53 -4.96 4.18
C SER A 381 -9.49 -5.99 4.77
N VAL A 382 -9.60 -7.18 4.16
CA VAL A 382 -10.43 -8.29 4.65
C VAL A 382 -9.70 -9.04 5.75
N VAL A 383 -8.48 -9.52 5.47
CA VAL A 383 -7.57 -10.14 6.44
C VAL A 383 -6.18 -9.50 6.31
N PRO A 384 -6.02 -8.26 6.79
CA PRO A 384 -4.82 -7.47 6.60
C PRO A 384 -3.59 -8.06 7.29
N VAL A 385 -2.42 -7.56 6.88
CA VAL A 385 -1.13 -7.91 7.50
C VAL A 385 -1.12 -7.73 9.01
N THR A 386 -1.81 -6.73 9.55
CA THR A 386 -1.94 -6.50 11.01
C THR A 386 -2.65 -7.66 11.72
N ALA A 387 -3.74 -8.18 11.14
CA ALA A 387 -4.47 -9.34 11.68
C ALA A 387 -3.55 -10.55 11.74
N THR A 388 -2.86 -10.83 10.62
CA THR A 388 -1.89 -11.91 10.53
C THR A 388 -0.76 -11.75 11.56
N ARG A 389 -0.22 -10.53 11.74
CA ARG A 389 0.84 -10.25 12.71
C ARG A 389 0.39 -10.50 14.15
N TYR A 390 -0.79 -10.03 14.54
CA TYR A 390 -1.33 -10.30 15.89
C TYR A 390 -1.54 -11.79 16.13
N SER A 391 -2.10 -12.51 15.16
CA SER A 391 -2.33 -13.95 15.24
C SER A 391 -1.02 -14.75 15.34
N VAL A 392 0.03 -14.33 14.60
CA VAL A 392 1.37 -14.95 14.70
C VAL A 392 2.06 -14.61 16.03
N ASP A 393 1.97 -13.37 16.52
CA ASP A 393 2.52 -12.99 17.83
C ASP A 393 1.85 -13.77 18.99
N ALA A 394 0.54 -14.05 18.87
CA ALA A 394 -0.20 -14.83 19.84
C ALA A 394 0.32 -16.26 20.03
N LEU A 395 1.00 -16.83 19.01
CA LEU A 395 1.67 -18.14 19.11
C LEU A 395 2.93 -18.11 20.00
N LYS A 396 3.45 -16.92 20.35
CA LYS A 396 4.64 -16.74 21.21
C LYS A 396 5.83 -17.61 20.79
N LEU A 397 6.04 -17.73 19.49
CA LEU A 397 7.14 -18.51 18.92
C LEU A 397 8.47 -17.75 19.04
N PRO A 398 9.58 -18.44 19.34
CA PRO A 398 10.91 -17.82 19.31
C PRO A 398 11.30 -17.38 17.90
N THR A 399 11.75 -16.14 17.74
CA THR A 399 12.34 -15.64 16.49
C THR A 399 13.69 -16.32 16.23
N VAL A 400 13.88 -16.79 15.00
CA VAL A 400 15.11 -17.39 14.47
C VAL A 400 15.85 -16.42 13.56
N ILE A 401 15.11 -15.72 12.69
CA ILE A 401 15.62 -14.64 11.84
C ILE A 401 14.74 -13.42 12.06
N ASN A 402 15.34 -12.31 12.49
CA ASN A 402 14.68 -11.02 12.69
C ASN A 402 14.03 -10.52 11.40
N TRP A 403 13.04 -9.64 11.50
CA TRP A 403 12.36 -9.02 10.36
C TRP A 403 13.34 -8.46 9.33
N TYR A 404 13.16 -8.81 8.05
CA TYR A 404 14.03 -8.36 6.97
C TYR A 404 13.28 -8.19 5.65
N PRO A 405 13.69 -7.25 4.78
CA PRO A 405 13.09 -7.06 3.47
C PRO A 405 13.60 -8.13 2.49
N TRP A 406 12.72 -8.64 1.64
CA TRP A 406 13.07 -9.47 0.49
C TRP A 406 12.88 -8.69 -0.81
N TYR A 407 13.61 -9.06 -1.85
CA TYR A 407 13.72 -8.26 -3.07
C TYR A 407 13.31 -9.03 -4.33
N ASP A 408 12.53 -8.37 -5.20
CA ASP A 408 12.33 -8.77 -6.59
C ASP A 408 12.91 -7.69 -7.51
N ASN A 409 13.78 -8.07 -8.46
CA ASN A 409 14.39 -7.13 -9.41
C ASN A 409 15.00 -5.87 -8.76
N ARG A 410 15.62 -6.02 -7.58
CA ARG A 410 16.21 -4.96 -6.74
C ARG A 410 15.21 -3.99 -6.09
N LYS A 411 13.91 -4.24 -6.21
CA LYS A 411 12.87 -3.56 -5.44
C LYS A 411 12.49 -4.41 -4.25
N VAL A 412 12.14 -3.79 -3.13
CA VAL A 412 11.53 -4.52 -2.00
C VAL A 412 10.21 -5.09 -2.50
N GLY A 413 10.02 -6.40 -2.39
CA GLY A 413 8.75 -7.05 -2.70
C GLY A 413 7.91 -7.32 -1.45
N GLY A 414 8.49 -7.14 -0.27
CA GLY A 414 7.85 -7.26 1.03
C GLY A 414 8.88 -7.61 2.11
N TRP A 415 8.41 -8.12 3.24
CA TRP A 415 9.24 -8.48 4.37
C TRP A 415 9.02 -9.92 4.83
N SER A 416 9.95 -10.45 5.60
CA SER A 416 9.82 -11.77 6.21
C SER A 416 10.42 -11.82 7.60
N GLN A 417 9.86 -12.69 8.43
CA GLN A 417 10.42 -13.07 9.72
C GLN A 417 10.28 -14.58 9.90
N VAL A 418 11.34 -15.21 10.40
CA VAL A 418 11.38 -16.65 10.60
C VAL A 418 11.31 -16.93 12.09
N TYR A 419 10.31 -17.70 12.48
CA TYR A 419 10.12 -18.22 13.82
C TYR A 419 10.48 -19.71 13.85
N LYS A 420 10.62 -20.28 15.05
CA LYS A 420 10.81 -21.72 15.20
C LYS A 420 9.56 -22.47 14.71
N GLY A 421 9.62 -23.02 13.49
CA GLY A 421 8.56 -23.83 12.87
C GLY A 421 7.58 -23.07 11.96
N LEU A 422 7.65 -21.73 11.94
CA LEU A 422 6.75 -20.88 11.14
C LEU A 422 7.55 -19.78 10.44
N THR A 423 7.19 -19.47 9.19
CA THR A 423 7.71 -18.30 8.46
C THR A 423 6.55 -17.37 8.10
N LEU A 424 6.68 -16.10 8.46
CA LEU A 424 5.77 -15.04 8.05
C LEU A 424 6.38 -14.29 6.86
N VAL A 425 5.58 -14.03 5.83
CA VAL A 425 5.97 -13.27 4.64
C VAL A 425 4.90 -12.22 4.34
N THR A 426 5.29 -10.97 4.15
CA THR A 426 4.40 -9.93 3.63
C THR A 426 4.73 -9.65 2.18
N VAL A 427 3.74 -9.19 1.40
CA VAL A 427 3.91 -8.88 -0.02
C VAL A 427 3.40 -7.48 -0.31
N THR A 428 4.30 -6.60 -0.73
CA THR A 428 4.03 -5.18 -0.95
C THR A 428 3.18 -4.94 -2.19
N GLY A 429 2.14 -4.12 -2.05
CA GLY A 429 1.19 -3.78 -3.10
C GLY A 429 0.24 -4.93 -3.46
N ALA A 430 0.23 -6.02 -2.69
CA ALA A 430 -0.65 -7.16 -2.94
C ALA A 430 -1.95 -7.04 -2.14
N GLY A 431 -3.05 -7.49 -2.75
CA GLY A 431 -4.36 -7.58 -2.10
C GLY A 431 -4.55 -8.89 -1.33
N HIS A 432 -5.81 -9.28 -1.15
CA HIS A 432 -6.21 -10.54 -0.53
C HIS A 432 -5.71 -11.73 -1.35
N GLU A 433 -5.88 -11.66 -2.67
CA GLU A 433 -5.42 -12.66 -3.64
C GLU A 433 -4.00 -12.34 -4.09
N ILE A 434 -3.01 -12.59 -3.22
CA ILE A 434 -1.61 -12.19 -3.44
C ILE A 434 -1.01 -12.76 -4.74
N CYS A 435 -1.55 -13.89 -5.21
CA CYS A 435 -1.03 -14.62 -6.36
C CYS A 435 -1.51 -14.10 -7.72
N ASP A 436 -2.23 -12.98 -7.79
CA ASP A 436 -2.50 -12.27 -9.05
C ASP A 436 -1.64 -11.00 -9.18
N PRO A 437 -1.40 -10.53 -10.41
CA PRO A 437 -0.16 -10.54 -11.22
C PRO A 437 1.23 -10.26 -10.57
N ASN A 438 1.37 -10.30 -9.25
CA ASN A 438 2.63 -10.20 -8.49
C ASN A 438 3.35 -11.55 -8.30
N ALA A 439 2.82 -12.62 -8.91
CA ALA A 439 3.19 -14.03 -8.71
C ALA A 439 4.63 -14.49 -9.06
N LEU A 440 5.52 -13.56 -9.41
CA LEU A 440 6.92 -13.91 -9.75
C LEU A 440 7.66 -14.52 -8.55
N LEU A 441 7.37 -14.09 -7.32
CA LEU A 441 8.20 -14.43 -6.16
C LEU A 441 7.63 -15.43 -5.14
N ILE A 442 6.32 -15.58 -4.92
CA ILE A 442 5.85 -16.64 -3.99
C ILE A 442 6.20 -18.02 -4.56
N SER A 443 6.09 -18.20 -5.88
CA SER A 443 6.54 -19.42 -6.55
C SER A 443 8.03 -19.69 -6.29
N GLN A 444 8.89 -18.66 -6.30
CA GLN A 444 10.33 -18.79 -6.02
C GLN A 444 10.64 -18.97 -4.52
N LEU A 445 10.00 -18.20 -3.62
CA LEU A 445 10.26 -18.21 -2.17
C LEU A 445 9.68 -19.45 -1.48
N GLY A 446 8.46 -19.88 -1.84
CA GLY A 446 7.79 -21.02 -1.21
C GLY A 446 8.51 -22.35 -1.44
N MET A 447 9.26 -22.51 -2.53
CA MET A 447 9.90 -23.80 -2.89
C MET A 447 11.43 -23.75 -2.94
N SER A 448 12.08 -22.61 -3.22
CA SER A 448 13.55 -22.53 -3.19
C SER A 448 14.10 -22.60 -1.76
N THR A 449 13.34 -22.13 -0.76
CA THR A 449 13.70 -22.21 0.66
C THR A 449 13.53 -23.64 1.22
N ILE A 450 12.76 -24.50 0.53
CA ILE A 450 12.67 -25.94 0.82
C ILE A 450 13.96 -26.66 0.37
N ALA A 451 14.63 -26.19 -0.69
CA ALA A 451 15.91 -26.73 -1.15
C ALA A 451 17.14 -26.22 -0.37
N PHE A 452 17.11 -24.98 0.15
CA PHE A 452 18.28 -24.35 0.79
C PHE A 452 18.59 -24.82 2.22
N LEU A 453 17.69 -25.56 2.88
CA LEU A 453 17.94 -26.11 4.22
C LEU A 453 18.65 -27.48 4.24
N SER A 454 19.06 -28.01 3.08
CA SER A 454 19.77 -29.29 2.96
C SER A 454 21.28 -29.18 2.70
N LEU A 455 21.82 -27.96 2.61
CA LEU A 455 23.25 -27.74 2.35
C LEU A 455 23.72 -26.49 3.12
N HIS A 456 24.08 -26.62 4.40
CA HIS A 456 25.08 -25.76 5.07
C HIS A 456 25.59 -26.42 6.37
N GLN A 457 26.30 -27.54 6.19
CA GLN A 457 27.44 -27.89 7.04
C GLN A 457 28.66 -27.97 6.13
N SER A 458 29.32 -26.84 5.90
CA SER A 458 30.77 -26.81 5.72
C SER A 458 31.30 -25.40 5.89
N SER A 459 32.28 -25.29 6.77
CA SER A 459 33.05 -24.09 7.04
C SER A 459 33.78 -23.59 5.80
N SER A 460 33.91 -22.27 5.65
CA SER A 460 35.15 -21.72 5.12
C SER A 460 35.46 -20.37 5.79
N LYS A 461 36.62 -20.36 6.45
CA LYS A 461 37.28 -19.18 7.00
C LYS A 461 37.77 -18.32 5.83
N VAL A 462 37.42 -17.04 5.82
CA VAL A 462 38.05 -16.05 4.94
C VAL A 462 38.94 -15.15 5.78
N HIS A 463 40.24 -15.19 5.49
CA HIS A 463 41.24 -14.30 6.05
C HIS A 463 41.07 -12.88 5.52
N THR A 464 40.83 -11.92 6.41
CA THR A 464 40.97 -10.49 6.14
C THR A 464 42.42 -10.06 6.38
N LYS A 465 43.12 -9.68 5.30
CA LYS A 465 44.41 -8.96 5.40
C LYS A 465 44.13 -7.47 5.60
N SER A 466 44.58 -6.97 6.75
CA SER A 466 44.70 -5.54 7.07
C SER A 466 45.68 -4.86 6.11
N GLN A 467 45.25 -3.78 5.45
CA GLN A 467 46.12 -2.80 4.83
C GLN A 467 45.79 -1.41 5.37
N THR A 468 46.70 -0.89 6.17
CA THR A 468 46.77 0.48 6.68
C THR A 468 47.13 1.46 5.56
N PHE A 469 46.31 2.49 5.35
CA PHE A 469 46.67 3.64 4.52
C PHE A 469 46.95 4.88 5.39
N LYS A 470 48.15 5.43 5.19
CA LYS A 470 48.67 6.65 5.80
C LYS A 470 48.12 7.89 5.08
N SER A 471 47.83 8.92 5.86
CA SER A 471 47.53 10.29 5.42
C SER A 471 48.79 11.05 4.96
N PRO A 472 48.66 12.01 4.03
CA PRO A 472 49.62 13.10 3.85
C PRO A 472 49.07 14.47 4.30
N PRO A 473 49.95 15.50 4.46
CA PRO A 473 49.84 16.46 5.55
C PRO A 473 49.21 17.82 5.18
N SER A 474 48.79 18.51 6.24
CA SER A 474 48.39 19.92 6.32
C SER A 474 49.53 20.87 5.96
N MET A 475 49.21 21.93 5.23
CA MET A 475 50.11 23.06 4.94
C MET A 475 49.49 24.33 5.54
N GLU A 476 50.08 24.79 6.63
CA GLU A 476 49.85 26.10 7.24
C GLU A 476 50.49 27.20 6.40
N TYR A 477 49.79 28.33 6.23
CA TYR A 477 50.40 29.58 5.79
C TYR A 477 50.28 30.63 6.89
N HIS A 478 51.43 30.98 7.46
CA HIS A 478 51.63 32.21 8.23
C HIS A 478 51.66 33.41 7.28
N TYR A 479 50.94 34.48 7.61
CA TYR A 479 51.38 35.84 7.25
C TYR A 479 51.20 36.81 8.42
N LYS A 480 52.29 37.54 8.68
CA LYS A 480 52.50 38.51 9.75
C LYS A 480 51.69 39.78 9.50
N ALA A 481 51.18 40.34 10.60
CA ALA A 481 50.70 41.71 10.68
C ALA A 481 51.88 42.71 10.65
N SER A 482 51.69 43.84 9.98
CA SER A 482 52.38 45.10 10.29
C SER A 482 51.40 46.26 10.23
N SER A 483 51.38 47.05 11.28
CA SER A 483 50.58 48.25 11.50
C SER A 483 51.36 49.53 11.18
N SER A 484 50.62 50.63 11.05
CA SER A 484 51.00 52.06 10.91
C SER A 484 51.09 52.54 9.45
N SER A 485 50.44 53.64 8.99
CA SER A 485 50.18 54.91 9.67
C SER A 485 49.01 55.72 9.10
N LEU A 486 48.33 56.39 10.04
CA LEU A 486 47.50 57.61 10.06
C LEU A 486 47.51 58.65 8.89
N LEU A 487 46.28 59.07 8.53
CA LEU A 487 45.72 60.45 8.54
C LEU A 487 45.54 61.27 7.22
N ILE A 488 44.38 61.96 7.19
CA ILE A 488 43.92 63.12 6.37
C ILE A 488 43.25 62.70 5.04
N CYS A 489 41.99 63.03 4.71
CA CYS A 489 41.23 64.27 4.93
C CYS A 489 39.71 64.05 4.94
N LEU A 490 39.01 64.79 5.82
CA LEU A 490 37.58 65.07 5.74
C LEU A 490 37.26 66.01 4.57
N ILE A 491 36.00 65.95 4.13
CA ILE A 491 35.17 66.92 3.38
C ILE A 491 34.70 66.32 2.05
N GLU A 492 33.52 65.68 2.09
CA GLU A 492 32.39 65.91 1.16
C GLU A 492 31.19 65.05 1.61
N ILE A 493 30.56 65.47 2.72
CA ILE A 493 29.15 65.19 2.98
C ILE A 493 28.50 66.57 3.03
N ILE A 494 27.71 66.88 2.00
CA ILE A 494 26.53 67.76 1.93
C ILE A 494 26.40 68.14 0.45
N LEU A 495 25.60 67.35 -0.28
CA LEU A 495 24.77 67.72 -1.44
C LEU A 495 24.44 66.44 -2.22
N LEU A 496 23.39 65.75 -1.76
CA LEU A 496 22.39 65.00 -2.56
C LEU A 496 21.52 64.16 -1.61
N SER A 497 20.95 64.82 -0.60
CA SER A 497 19.64 64.41 -0.09
C SER A 497 18.59 64.90 -1.07
N SER A 498 17.62 64.04 -1.38
CA SER A 498 16.37 64.30 -2.14
C SER A 498 16.37 63.91 -3.62
N ILE A 499 16.55 62.62 -3.91
CA ILE A 499 15.62 61.95 -4.83
C ILE A 499 15.30 60.58 -4.23
N VAL A 500 14.35 60.54 -3.31
CA VAL A 500 13.51 59.34 -3.18
C VAL A 500 12.60 59.42 -4.40
N VAL A 501 12.99 58.77 -5.51
CA VAL A 501 11.99 58.42 -6.52
C VAL A 501 11.10 57.44 -5.77
N SER A 502 9.90 57.87 -5.39
CA SER A 502 8.82 56.94 -5.17
C SER A 502 8.67 56.21 -6.50
N GLY A 503 9.31 55.05 -6.63
CA GLY A 503 9.19 54.20 -7.79
C GLY A 503 7.71 53.99 -8.03
N ASP A 504 7.23 54.31 -9.23
CA ASP A 504 5.89 53.95 -9.64
C ASP A 504 5.75 52.42 -9.41
N PRO A 505 4.84 51.96 -8.52
CA PRO A 505 4.70 50.54 -8.20
C PRO A 505 4.47 49.69 -9.45
N THR A 506 3.80 50.27 -10.45
CA THR A 506 3.55 49.68 -11.77
C THR A 506 4.85 49.48 -12.55
N ALA A 507 5.79 50.43 -12.44
CA ALA A 507 7.10 50.34 -13.06
C ALA A 507 8.04 49.38 -12.30
N GLU A 508 7.81 49.09 -11.03
CA GLU A 508 8.55 48.04 -10.30
C GLU A 508 8.05 46.65 -10.67
N GLN A 509 6.71 46.48 -10.73
CA GLN A 509 6.09 45.24 -11.18
C GLN A 509 6.51 44.85 -12.60
N GLU A 510 6.52 45.78 -13.55
CA GLU A 510 6.95 45.48 -14.93
C GLU A 510 8.45 45.14 -15.03
N ARG A 511 9.29 45.57 -14.08
CA ARG A 511 10.70 45.13 -14.03
C ARG A 511 10.86 43.68 -13.62
N ASP A 512 9.95 43.17 -12.79
CA ASP A 512 9.96 41.78 -12.35
C ASP A 512 9.30 40.84 -13.38
N ARG A 513 8.71 41.37 -14.45
CA ARG A 513 7.97 40.59 -15.45
C ARG A 513 8.86 39.64 -16.24
N ILE A 514 8.54 38.35 -16.19
CA ILE A 514 9.20 37.31 -16.98
C ILE A 514 8.56 37.28 -18.37
N ILE A 515 9.32 37.59 -19.41
CA ILE A 515 8.85 37.49 -20.80
C ILE A 515 8.68 36.04 -21.22
N ARG A 516 9.69 35.20 -20.95
CA ARG A 516 9.68 33.77 -21.27
C ARG A 516 10.79 33.04 -20.52
N LEU A 517 10.50 31.86 -19.98
CA LEU A 517 11.52 30.96 -19.45
C LEU A 517 12.20 30.14 -20.57
N PRO A 518 13.51 29.86 -20.47
CA PRO A 518 14.19 28.97 -21.41
C PRO A 518 13.51 27.59 -21.50
N GLY A 519 13.19 27.14 -22.71
CA GLY A 519 12.50 25.84 -22.91
C GLY A 519 11.00 25.85 -22.60
N GLN A 520 10.41 27.00 -22.24
CA GLN A 520 8.96 27.17 -22.06
C GLN A 520 8.19 26.92 -23.37
N PRO A 521 7.05 26.20 -23.34
CA PRO A 521 6.15 26.07 -24.49
C PRO A 521 5.68 27.43 -25.03
N ALA A 522 5.37 27.50 -26.33
CA ALA A 522 4.91 28.74 -26.96
C ALA A 522 3.48 29.14 -26.55
N ASN A 523 2.67 28.18 -26.11
CA ASN A 523 1.24 28.34 -25.80
C ASN A 523 0.97 28.71 -24.33
N VAL A 524 1.78 29.59 -23.75
CA VAL A 524 1.56 30.09 -22.37
C VAL A 524 0.72 31.37 -22.43
N ASP A 525 -0.39 31.37 -21.69
CA ASP A 525 -1.44 32.41 -21.74
C ASP A 525 -1.63 33.15 -20.40
N PHE A 526 -0.64 33.06 -19.51
CA PHE A 526 -0.62 33.73 -18.21
C PHE A 526 0.67 34.55 -18.03
N ALA A 527 0.57 35.64 -17.27
CA ALA A 527 1.72 36.45 -16.88
C ALA A 527 2.48 35.82 -15.71
N GLN A 528 3.76 36.15 -15.61
CA GLN A 528 4.66 35.65 -14.58
C GLN A 528 5.62 36.77 -14.16
N TYR A 529 5.94 36.83 -12.88
CA TYR A 529 6.81 37.85 -12.30
C TYR A 529 7.75 37.21 -11.28
N SER A 530 9.00 37.62 -11.26
CA SER A 530 9.94 37.17 -10.23
C SER A 530 11.00 38.22 -9.94
N GLY A 531 11.48 38.21 -8.71
CA GLY A 531 12.43 39.19 -8.22
C GLY A 531 12.72 39.00 -6.74
N TYR A 532 13.36 39.99 -6.14
CA TYR A 532 13.72 40.00 -4.73
C TYR A 532 12.90 41.03 -3.95
N VAL A 533 12.28 40.58 -2.86
CA VAL A 533 11.66 41.45 -1.86
C VAL A 533 12.66 41.65 -0.73
N THR A 534 13.09 42.89 -0.50
CA THR A 534 14.00 43.21 0.61
C THR A 534 13.26 43.03 1.92
N VAL A 535 13.78 42.14 2.76
CA VAL A 535 13.22 41.88 4.09
C VAL A 535 13.99 42.70 5.13
N ASP A 536 15.31 42.61 5.19
CA ASP A 536 16.08 43.44 6.13
C ASP A 536 17.20 44.15 5.38
N ALA A 537 16.95 45.40 5.02
CA ALA A 537 17.91 46.23 4.30
C ALA A 537 19.22 46.43 5.06
N ARG A 538 19.20 46.47 6.41
CA ARG A 538 20.42 46.69 7.21
C ARG A 538 21.30 45.45 7.21
N ALA A 539 20.68 44.28 7.26
CA ALA A 539 21.38 43.00 7.17
C ALA A 539 21.58 42.53 5.71
N GLY A 540 21.15 43.31 4.71
CA GLY A 540 21.19 42.91 3.31
C GLY A 540 20.34 41.67 2.98
N ARG A 541 19.31 41.36 3.79
CA ARG A 541 18.47 40.18 3.61
C ARG A 541 17.32 40.48 2.65
N ALA A 542 17.14 39.61 1.66
CA ALA A 542 16.03 39.63 0.73
C ALA A 542 15.50 38.21 0.50
N LEU A 543 14.24 38.09 0.15
CA LEU A 543 13.60 36.83 -0.26
C LEU A 543 13.30 36.87 -1.75
N PHE A 544 13.55 35.76 -2.44
CA PHE A 544 13.20 35.61 -3.84
C PHE A 544 11.75 35.11 -3.98
N TYR A 545 11.00 35.66 -4.93
CA TYR A 545 9.64 35.21 -5.22
C TYR A 545 9.46 34.89 -6.72
N TRP A 546 8.51 34.01 -7.02
CA TRP A 546 7.99 33.79 -8.37
C TRP A 546 6.46 33.72 -8.31
N LEU A 547 5.82 34.74 -8.87
CA LEU A 547 4.37 34.87 -8.99
C LEU A 547 3.94 34.40 -10.39
N ILE A 548 2.92 33.57 -10.42
CA ILE A 548 2.26 33.10 -11.64
C ILE A 548 0.79 33.51 -11.57
N GLU A 549 0.31 34.23 -12.56
CA GLU A 549 -1.10 34.62 -12.64
C GLU A 549 -1.96 33.48 -13.20
N ALA A 550 -3.27 33.59 -12.97
CA ALA A 550 -4.22 32.80 -13.73
C ALA A 550 -4.20 33.21 -15.22
N PRO A 551 -4.54 32.30 -16.16
CA PRO A 551 -4.68 32.64 -17.56
C PRO A 551 -5.52 33.89 -17.80
N ALA A 552 -5.11 34.73 -18.76
CA ALA A 552 -5.76 36.01 -19.05
C ALA A 552 -7.27 35.85 -19.32
N GLY A 553 -7.65 34.78 -20.05
CA GLY A 553 -9.05 34.43 -20.33
C GLY A 553 -9.88 33.98 -19.12
N ARG A 554 -9.26 33.84 -17.93
CA ARG A 554 -9.92 33.45 -16.68
C ARG A 554 -10.02 34.57 -15.65
N GLY A 555 -9.64 35.80 -16.02
CA GLY A 555 -9.77 36.99 -15.16
C GLY A 555 -8.86 36.98 -13.93
N PRO A 556 -7.53 37.10 -14.09
CA PRO A 556 -6.56 36.99 -12.99
C PRO A 556 -6.81 37.96 -11.83
N SER A 557 -7.25 39.19 -12.12
CA SER A 557 -7.58 40.19 -11.10
C SER A 557 -8.73 39.81 -10.17
N SER A 558 -9.53 38.79 -10.51
CA SER A 558 -10.65 38.30 -9.70
C SER A 558 -10.30 37.08 -8.84
N LYS A 559 -9.07 36.56 -8.96
CA LYS A 559 -8.61 35.34 -8.28
C LYS A 559 -7.94 35.67 -6.94
N PRO A 560 -8.03 34.77 -5.95
CA PRO A 560 -7.29 34.94 -4.70
C PRO A 560 -5.78 34.78 -4.93
N LEU A 561 -4.98 35.53 -4.17
CA LEU A 561 -3.54 35.32 -4.05
C LEU A 561 -3.29 34.10 -3.14
N VAL A 562 -2.45 33.18 -3.59
CA VAL A 562 -2.00 32.04 -2.80
C VAL A 562 -0.49 32.11 -2.62
N LEU A 563 -0.05 32.16 -1.37
CA LEU A 563 1.34 32.00 -0.99
C LEU A 563 1.60 30.52 -0.72
N TRP A 564 2.48 29.90 -1.50
CA TRP A 564 2.91 28.53 -1.29
C TRP A 564 4.27 28.50 -0.58
N LEU A 565 4.35 27.70 0.49
CA LEU A 565 5.56 27.47 1.26
C LEU A 565 5.78 25.96 1.33
N ASN A 566 7.01 25.51 1.07
CA ASN A 566 7.37 24.09 1.19
C ASN A 566 7.90 23.78 2.58
N GLY A 567 7.56 22.59 3.08
CA GLY A 567 8.12 22.03 4.31
C GLY A 567 9.59 21.61 4.17
N GLY A 568 10.23 21.34 5.30
CA GLY A 568 11.65 20.99 5.36
C GLY A 568 12.57 22.22 5.52
N PRO A 569 13.38 22.30 6.60
CA PRO A 569 14.28 23.44 6.80
C PRO A 569 15.22 23.68 5.61
N GLY A 570 15.08 24.84 4.98
CA GLY A 570 15.88 25.26 3.83
C GLY A 570 15.40 24.77 2.47
N CYS A 571 14.26 24.09 2.36
CA CYS A 571 13.70 23.62 1.09
C CYS A 571 13.05 24.74 0.28
N SER A 572 13.25 24.69 -1.03
CA SER A 572 12.85 25.73 -1.98
C SER A 572 11.45 25.49 -2.52
N SER A 573 10.57 26.49 -2.38
CA SER A 573 9.23 26.46 -2.99
C SER A 573 9.22 26.52 -4.51
N LEU A 574 10.34 26.86 -5.13
CA LEU A 574 10.47 26.82 -6.57
C LEU A 574 10.75 25.40 -7.07
N GLY A 575 11.60 24.65 -6.36
CA GLY A 575 11.98 23.29 -6.75
C GLY A 575 10.79 22.36 -6.68
N TYR A 576 10.42 21.96 -5.47
CA TYR A 576 9.30 21.04 -5.21
C TYR A 576 7.96 21.68 -5.56
N GLY A 577 7.60 22.78 -4.90
CA GLY A 577 6.29 23.43 -5.07
C GLY A 577 5.97 23.82 -6.52
N ALA A 578 6.79 24.67 -7.14
CA ALA A 578 6.46 25.23 -8.45
C ALA A 578 6.73 24.28 -9.64
N PHE A 579 7.81 23.49 -9.61
CA PHE A 579 8.19 22.63 -10.74
C PHE A 579 7.76 21.17 -10.60
N GLU A 580 7.35 20.70 -9.42
CA GLU A 580 6.98 19.29 -9.21
C GLU A 580 5.51 19.16 -8.77
N GLU A 581 5.05 20.01 -7.84
CA GLU A 581 3.72 19.91 -7.22
C GLU A 581 2.63 20.75 -7.90
N VAL A 582 2.55 22.05 -7.60
CA VAL A 582 1.34 22.87 -7.85
C VAL A 582 1.47 23.84 -9.03
N GLY A 583 2.70 24.13 -9.46
CA GLY A 583 2.96 25.14 -10.47
C GLY A 583 2.68 24.71 -11.92
N PRO A 584 2.77 25.65 -12.86
CA PRO A 584 2.33 25.50 -14.25
C PRO A 584 3.28 24.69 -15.13
N PHE A 585 4.52 24.48 -14.72
CA PHE A 585 5.54 23.84 -15.53
C PHE A 585 6.07 22.57 -14.88
N ARG A 586 6.46 21.60 -15.73
CA ARG A 586 7.27 20.44 -15.35
C ARG A 586 8.57 20.46 -16.13
N ILE A 587 9.66 20.13 -15.47
CA ILE A 587 10.98 20.08 -16.09
C ILE A 587 11.16 18.69 -16.71
N SER A 588 11.54 18.65 -17.99
CA SER A 588 11.76 17.40 -18.69
C SER A 588 13.07 16.74 -18.24
N PRO A 589 13.23 15.41 -18.45
CA PRO A 589 14.45 14.70 -18.06
C PRO A 589 15.77 15.20 -18.67
N ASP A 590 15.70 16.05 -19.69
CA ASP A 590 16.86 16.72 -20.29
C ASP A 590 17.39 17.90 -19.44
N GLY A 591 16.66 18.31 -18.39
CA GLY A 591 16.96 19.48 -17.56
C GLY A 591 16.89 20.80 -18.32
N LYS A 592 16.26 20.83 -19.51
CA LYS A 592 16.30 21.96 -20.45
C LYS A 592 14.96 22.43 -20.94
N THR A 593 14.00 21.52 -21.13
CA THR A 593 12.70 21.83 -21.71
C THR A 593 11.59 21.75 -20.66
N LEU A 594 10.60 22.62 -20.79
CA LEU A 594 9.44 22.65 -19.90
C LEU A 594 8.19 22.13 -20.62
N SER A 595 7.32 21.46 -19.88
CA SER A 595 5.98 21.10 -20.32
C SER A 595 4.93 21.75 -19.41
N LEU A 596 3.72 21.97 -19.92
CA LEU A 596 2.62 22.51 -19.13
C LEU A 596 2.00 21.42 -18.24
N SER A 597 1.74 21.76 -16.99
CA SER A 597 0.99 20.89 -16.08
C SER A 597 -0.53 21.05 -16.32
N PRO A 598 -1.26 19.97 -16.66
CA PRO A 598 -2.71 20.02 -16.86
C PRO A 598 -3.51 20.17 -15.56
N TYR A 599 -2.84 20.16 -14.40
CA TYR A 599 -3.45 20.28 -13.08
C TYR A 599 -2.83 21.42 -12.26
N ALA A 600 -2.18 22.37 -12.92
CA ALA A 600 -1.61 23.53 -12.26
C ALA A 600 -2.68 24.33 -11.50
N TRP A 601 -2.35 24.86 -10.34
CA TRP A 601 -3.36 25.53 -9.52
C TRP A 601 -3.76 26.90 -10.07
N ASN A 602 -2.93 27.51 -10.93
CA ASN A 602 -3.26 28.76 -11.61
C ASN A 602 -4.33 28.60 -12.72
N ILE A 603 -4.64 27.36 -13.14
CA ILE A 603 -5.69 27.08 -14.13
C ILE A 603 -7.01 26.59 -13.52
N GLY A 604 -7.20 26.66 -12.20
CA GLY A 604 -8.45 26.22 -11.53
C GLY A 604 -9.71 26.98 -11.99
N HIS A 605 -10.89 26.35 -11.88
CA HIS A 605 -12.18 26.99 -12.17
C HIS A 605 -12.72 27.72 -10.94
N TYR A 606 -12.59 29.05 -10.90
CA TYR A 606 -13.27 29.90 -9.90
C TYR A 606 -14.63 30.35 -10.43
N ILE A 607 -15.70 30.15 -9.63
CA ILE A 607 -17.06 30.64 -9.92
C ILE A 607 -17.36 31.80 -8.94
N PRO A 608 -17.85 32.97 -9.39
CA PRO A 608 -17.74 34.24 -8.64
C PRO A 608 -18.69 34.45 -7.45
N GLN A 609 -19.36 33.42 -6.90
CA GLN A 609 -20.53 33.65 -6.03
C GLN A 609 -20.24 34.00 -4.56
N LEU A 610 -18.99 34.20 -4.13
CA LEU A 610 -18.67 34.42 -2.71
C LEU A 610 -18.29 35.86 -2.30
N SER A 611 -18.33 36.84 -3.22
CA SER A 611 -18.00 38.23 -2.87
C SER A 611 -19.05 38.95 -1.99
N GLN A 612 -20.22 38.35 -1.71
CA GLN A 612 -21.30 39.04 -0.97
C GLN A 612 -21.55 38.57 0.47
N ILE A 613 -20.95 37.47 0.96
CA ILE A 613 -21.29 36.92 2.29
C ILE A 613 -20.30 37.33 3.40
N ILE A 614 -19.05 37.69 3.07
CA ILE A 614 -18.00 37.88 4.09
C ILE A 614 -18.03 39.27 4.77
N VAL A 615 -18.73 40.27 4.20
CA VAL A 615 -18.73 41.65 4.74
C VAL A 615 -19.61 41.82 5.99
N ARG A 616 -20.46 40.85 6.37
CA ARG A 616 -21.40 41.01 7.50
C ARG A 616 -20.95 40.46 8.86
N ARG A 617 -19.84 39.71 8.99
CA ARG A 617 -19.41 39.13 10.29
C ARG A 617 -18.23 39.81 10.99
N ASN A 618 -17.49 40.70 10.34
CA ASN A 618 -16.28 41.31 10.94
C ASN A 618 -16.48 42.66 11.66
N LYS A 619 -17.70 43.03 12.06
CA LYS A 619 -17.96 44.28 12.81
C LYS A 619 -17.71 44.20 14.33
N GLY A 620 -17.10 43.12 14.83
CA GLY A 620 -16.96 42.87 16.28
C GLY A 620 -15.55 42.68 16.84
N ILE A 621 -14.48 42.71 16.02
CA ILE A 621 -13.12 42.44 16.52
C ILE A 621 -12.52 43.76 17.07
N LYS A 622 -12.66 43.97 18.38
CA LYS A 622 -11.81 44.91 19.13
C LYS A 622 -10.61 44.13 19.66
N ASN A 623 -9.41 44.55 19.26
CA ASN A 623 -8.07 43.99 19.53
C ASN A 623 -7.61 42.82 18.63
N PRO A 624 -6.83 43.10 17.57
CA PRO A 624 -5.92 42.11 17.00
C PRO A 624 -4.65 42.06 17.86
N ILE A 625 -4.58 41.11 18.78
CA ILE A 625 -3.30 40.72 19.41
C ILE A 625 -2.79 39.51 18.64
N ILE A 626 -2.32 39.75 17.41
CA ILE A 626 -1.31 38.92 16.76
C ILE A 626 -0.26 39.91 16.29
N ASN A 627 0.85 39.94 17.01
CA ASN A 627 1.92 40.88 16.74
C ASN A 627 2.77 40.38 15.55
N PHE A 628 2.31 40.65 14.33
CA PHE A 628 3.17 40.69 13.15
C PHE A 628 3.98 42.02 13.08
N GLN A 629 4.36 42.61 14.23
CA GLN A 629 5.33 43.71 14.25
C GLN A 629 6.75 43.16 14.14
N GLY A 630 7.06 42.76 12.92
CA GLY A 630 8.41 42.57 12.45
C GLY A 630 8.61 43.01 11.01
N PHE A 631 7.59 43.58 10.33
CA PHE A 631 7.71 44.04 8.96
C PHE A 631 6.75 45.19 8.69
N LEU A 632 7.22 46.20 7.95
CA LEU A 632 6.57 47.48 7.62
C LEU A 632 6.76 48.60 8.67
N VAL A 633 8.00 49.11 8.75
CA VAL A 633 8.24 50.50 9.16
C VAL A 633 8.88 51.24 8.00
N SER A 634 8.07 51.94 7.21
CA SER A 634 8.38 53.28 6.67
C SER A 634 7.20 53.87 5.87
N GLN A 635 6.52 54.81 6.53
CA GLN A 635 5.85 56.01 6.00
C GLN A 635 4.58 55.93 5.12
N LYS A 636 3.49 56.42 5.75
CA LYS A 636 2.47 57.37 5.27
C LYS A 636 1.86 57.16 3.87
N SER A 637 0.81 56.36 3.82
CA SER A 637 -0.49 56.78 3.26
C SER A 637 -1.59 55.90 3.83
N LYS A 638 -2.29 56.39 4.87
CA LYS A 638 -3.60 55.84 5.23
C LYS A 638 -4.54 56.13 4.05
N THR A 639 -5.29 55.12 3.62
CA THR A 639 -6.38 55.17 2.62
C THR A 639 -5.99 54.79 1.18
N GLN A 640 -5.64 53.53 0.91
CA GLN A 640 -6.01 52.78 -0.31
C GLN A 640 -5.60 51.31 -0.17
N MET A 641 -6.53 50.39 -0.48
CA MET A 641 -6.38 48.92 -0.54
C MET A 641 -5.95 48.20 0.75
N LEU A 642 -6.89 48.12 1.70
CA LEU A 642 -7.04 46.91 2.52
C LEU A 642 -7.76 45.85 1.66
N GLU A 643 -7.07 45.31 0.64
CA GLU A 643 -7.51 44.02 0.09
C GLU A 643 -7.18 42.97 1.15
N MET A 644 -8.22 42.32 1.67
CA MET A 644 -8.07 41.19 2.59
C MET A 644 -7.23 40.11 1.91
N ILE A 645 -5.94 40.05 2.23
CA ILE A 645 -5.23 38.78 2.26
C ILE A 645 -5.95 37.99 3.36
N ILE A 646 -6.92 37.16 2.98
CA ILE A 646 -7.44 36.14 3.90
C ILE A 646 -6.31 35.11 3.95
N PRO A 647 -5.56 34.97 5.06
CA PRO A 647 -4.56 33.91 5.17
C PRO A 647 -5.30 32.59 5.07
N LEU A 648 -5.21 32.00 3.89
CA LEU A 648 -5.78 30.72 3.59
C LEU A 648 -4.79 29.67 4.09
N ASN A 649 -4.99 29.18 5.31
CA ASN A 649 -4.21 28.09 5.88
C ASN A 649 -4.66 26.74 5.29
N PHE A 650 -3.85 26.23 4.37
CA PHE A 650 -4.03 24.96 3.67
C PHE A 650 -2.72 24.18 3.78
N LEU A 651 -2.71 23.12 4.60
CA LEU A 651 -1.51 22.41 5.02
C LEU A 651 -1.55 20.96 4.56
N GLY A 652 -0.55 20.53 3.80
CA GLY A 652 -0.36 19.14 3.38
C GLY A 652 0.67 18.43 4.23
N ASP A 653 0.34 17.22 4.67
CA ASP A 653 1.21 16.31 5.44
C ASP A 653 2.09 17.02 6.49
N PRO A 654 1.49 17.82 7.40
CA PRO A 654 2.24 18.74 8.24
C PRO A 654 2.87 18.07 9.48
N LEU A 655 4.07 18.52 9.85
CA LEU A 655 4.62 18.33 11.20
C LEU A 655 3.91 19.31 12.15
N ILE A 656 3.12 18.80 13.09
CA ILE A 656 2.27 19.61 13.99
C ILE A 656 2.77 19.55 15.44
N ASP A 657 3.12 18.37 15.93
CA ASP A 657 3.48 18.11 17.31
C ASP A 657 4.40 16.90 17.42
N ASN A 658 5.64 17.10 17.87
CA ASN A 658 6.66 16.06 17.90
C ASN A 658 6.19 14.77 18.60
N TYR A 659 5.41 14.86 19.68
CA TYR A 659 4.95 13.68 20.40
C TYR A 659 3.93 12.90 19.57
N HIS A 660 2.90 13.58 19.07
CA HIS A 660 1.84 12.95 18.28
C HIS A 660 2.36 12.45 16.93
N ASP A 661 3.28 13.19 16.32
CA ASP A 661 3.87 12.85 15.05
C ASP A 661 4.77 11.62 15.18
N TYR A 662 5.59 11.51 16.22
CA TYR A 662 6.34 10.27 16.48
C TYR A 662 5.43 9.07 16.72
N VAL A 663 4.43 9.21 17.60
CA VAL A 663 3.54 8.10 17.93
C VAL A 663 2.77 7.62 16.70
N GLY A 664 2.22 8.55 15.90
CA GLY A 664 1.49 8.21 14.68
C GLY A 664 2.40 7.62 13.60
N THR A 665 3.60 8.16 13.42
CA THR A 665 4.56 7.69 12.41
C THR A 665 5.00 6.25 12.67
N HIS A 666 5.39 5.92 13.90
CA HIS A 666 5.83 4.57 14.23
C HIS A 666 4.68 3.57 14.18
N GLU A 667 3.46 3.99 14.56
CA GLU A 667 2.25 3.17 14.43
C GLU A 667 1.97 2.84 12.95
N TYR A 668 2.07 3.83 12.06
CA TYR A 668 1.93 3.62 10.62
C TYR A 668 2.97 2.64 10.08
N TRP A 669 4.24 2.82 10.43
CA TRP A 669 5.31 1.91 9.99
C TRP A 669 5.06 0.47 10.43
N TRP A 670 4.58 0.29 11.65
CA TRP A 670 4.28 -1.05 12.16
C TRP A 670 3.04 -1.65 11.49
N THR A 671 1.94 -0.89 11.36
CA THR A 671 0.70 -1.42 10.75
C THR A 671 0.84 -1.73 9.26
N HIS A 672 1.78 -1.08 8.57
CA HIS A 672 2.08 -1.34 7.16
C HIS A 672 3.18 -2.39 6.96
N GLY A 673 3.65 -3.06 8.03
CA GLY A 673 4.66 -4.12 7.92
C GLY A 673 6.09 -3.63 7.64
N LEU A 674 6.38 -2.34 7.79
CA LEU A 674 7.69 -1.77 7.44
C LEU A 674 8.76 -2.09 8.50
N ILE A 675 8.35 -2.31 9.74
CA ILE A 675 9.23 -2.56 10.90
C ILE A 675 8.75 -3.72 11.78
N SER A 676 9.69 -4.30 12.52
CA SER A 676 9.43 -5.38 13.47
C SER A 676 8.71 -4.91 14.74
N ASP A 677 8.12 -5.86 15.48
CA ASP A 677 7.48 -5.59 16.78
C ASP A 677 8.52 -5.04 17.79
N THR A 678 9.73 -5.60 17.78
CA THR A 678 10.82 -5.16 18.66
C THR A 678 11.25 -3.73 18.36
N THR A 679 11.44 -3.39 17.08
CA THR A 679 11.79 -2.03 16.68
C THR A 679 10.68 -1.04 17.01
N TYR A 680 9.41 -1.43 16.82
CA TYR A 680 8.26 -0.59 17.19
C TYR A 680 8.23 -0.28 18.69
N ASP A 681 8.46 -1.29 19.55
CA ASP A 681 8.53 -1.10 21.00
C ASP A 681 9.68 -0.17 21.43
N GLU A 682 10.85 -0.32 20.80
CA GLU A 682 12.01 0.55 21.06
C GLU A 682 11.73 2.01 20.66
N LEU A 683 11.15 2.22 19.49
CA LEU A 683 10.75 3.55 19.00
C LEU A 683 9.74 4.21 19.94
N ARG A 684 8.71 3.47 20.36
CA ARG A 684 7.71 3.97 21.32
C ARG A 684 8.30 4.30 22.68
N LYS A 685 9.34 3.59 23.10
CA LYS A 685 10.02 3.81 24.38
C LYS A 685 10.91 5.05 24.35
N TYR A 686 11.66 5.26 23.27
CA TYR A 686 12.75 6.25 23.26
C TYR A 686 12.44 7.57 22.54
N CYS A 687 11.54 7.57 21.55
CA CYS A 687 11.36 8.72 20.66
C CYS A 687 10.28 9.75 21.04
N PRO A 688 9.14 9.44 21.68
CA PRO A 688 8.03 10.41 21.80
C PRO A 688 8.34 11.73 22.51
N LYS A 689 9.43 11.80 23.29
CA LYS A 689 9.87 13.01 24.00
C LYS A 689 11.07 13.70 23.37
N ASP A 690 11.59 13.15 22.27
CA ASP A 690 12.72 13.72 21.56
C ASP A 690 12.26 14.71 20.48
N SER A 691 13.21 15.42 19.86
CA SER A 691 12.90 16.25 18.71
C SER A 691 12.65 15.38 17.47
N PHE A 692 11.59 15.65 16.72
CA PHE A 692 11.34 14.98 15.43
C PHE A 692 12.43 15.31 14.39
N LEU A 693 12.86 16.58 14.40
CA LEU A 693 13.92 17.06 13.52
C LEU A 693 15.31 16.68 14.04
N PHE A 694 15.51 16.52 15.34
CA PHE A 694 16.86 16.31 15.89
C PHE A 694 16.88 15.21 16.96
N PRO A 695 16.53 13.95 16.62
CA PRO A 695 16.56 12.86 17.59
C PRO A 695 17.99 12.57 18.04
N LYS A 696 18.11 12.12 19.29
CA LYS A 696 19.38 11.88 19.96
C LYS A 696 19.44 10.47 20.52
N ASN A 697 20.67 10.01 20.79
CA ASN A 697 20.96 8.81 21.59
C ASN A 697 20.14 7.58 21.14
N ASN A 698 19.33 7.04 22.05
CA ASN A 698 18.55 5.82 21.85
C ASN A 698 17.45 5.97 20.80
N CYS A 699 16.82 7.14 20.67
CA CYS A 699 15.84 7.35 19.62
C CYS A 699 16.52 7.27 18.24
N ASN A 700 17.66 7.95 18.08
CA ASN A 700 18.44 7.88 16.85
C ASN A 700 18.88 6.44 16.52
N ASN A 701 19.24 5.63 17.52
CA ASN A 701 19.58 4.22 17.30
C ASN A 701 18.37 3.38 16.85
N ALA A 702 17.21 3.55 17.49
CA ALA A 702 15.98 2.86 17.09
C ALA A 702 15.52 3.26 15.68
N MET A 703 15.66 4.55 15.32
CA MET A 703 15.38 5.04 13.97
C MET A 703 16.32 4.43 12.93
N ASN A 704 17.62 4.31 13.22
CA ASN A 704 18.57 3.61 12.34
C ASN A 704 18.15 2.16 12.09
N GLN A 705 17.74 1.47 13.15
CA GLN A 705 17.28 0.08 13.06
C GLN A 705 16.03 -0.04 12.19
N ALA A 706 15.04 0.83 12.40
CA ALA A 706 13.83 0.89 11.58
C ALA A 706 14.15 1.08 10.09
N LEU A 707 15.00 2.05 9.76
CA LEU A 707 15.41 2.30 8.37
C LEU A 707 16.18 1.11 7.76
N GLY A 708 16.94 0.38 8.57
CA GLY A 708 17.59 -0.86 8.16
C GLY A 708 16.61 -1.99 7.84
N GLU A 709 15.54 -2.13 8.64
CA GLU A 709 14.47 -3.11 8.43
C GLU A 709 13.61 -2.78 7.20
N MET A 710 13.34 -1.49 6.95
CA MET A 710 12.57 -1.03 5.79
C MET A 710 13.24 -1.39 4.46
N GLY A 711 14.58 -1.36 4.42
CA GLY A 711 15.34 -1.59 3.20
C GLY A 711 15.23 -0.44 2.21
N ASN A 712 15.35 -0.76 0.91
CA ASN A 712 15.28 0.24 -0.15
C ASN A 712 13.84 0.49 -0.60
N ILE A 713 13.11 1.34 0.15
CA ILE A 713 11.78 1.84 -0.20
C ILE A 713 11.76 3.37 -0.30
N ASP A 714 10.74 3.93 -0.95
CA ASP A 714 10.46 5.37 -0.94
C ASP A 714 9.53 5.68 0.25
N LEU A 715 10.03 6.38 1.27
CA LEU A 715 9.20 6.73 2.44
C LEU A 715 8.20 7.85 2.16
N TYR A 716 8.35 8.60 1.08
CA TYR A 716 7.37 9.61 0.69
C TYR A 716 6.14 8.97 0.04
N ASP A 717 6.25 7.74 -0.47
CA ASP A 717 5.14 6.92 -0.95
C ASP A 717 5.59 5.46 -0.95
N ILE A 718 5.13 4.68 0.03
CA ILE A 718 5.65 3.32 0.28
C ILE A 718 5.44 2.34 -0.87
N TYR A 719 4.55 2.66 -1.82
CA TYR A 719 4.31 1.84 -3.00
C TYR A 719 5.08 2.33 -4.25
N ASN A 720 5.74 3.50 -4.19
CA ASN A 720 6.55 4.02 -5.28
C ASN A 720 7.90 3.30 -5.40
N THR A 721 8.44 3.33 -6.62
CA THR A 721 9.76 2.76 -6.90
C THR A 721 10.87 3.74 -6.48
N PRO A 722 11.85 3.30 -5.68
CA PRO A 722 13.02 4.12 -5.37
C PRO A 722 13.81 4.48 -6.63
N CYS A 723 14.32 5.72 -6.71
CA CYS A 723 15.16 6.14 -7.81
C CYS A 723 16.53 5.42 -7.81
N THR A 724 16.97 4.90 -8.97
CA THR A 724 18.14 3.98 -9.09
C THR A 724 19.43 4.61 -9.62
N LYS A 725 19.43 5.88 -10.08
CA LYS A 725 20.61 6.50 -10.71
C LYS A 725 21.78 6.78 -9.74
N ASN A 726 21.50 6.82 -8.44
CA ASN A 726 22.48 6.74 -7.35
C ASN A 726 21.72 6.16 -6.16
N GLY A 727 21.35 4.87 -6.25
CA GLY A 727 20.41 4.20 -5.34
C GLY A 727 20.51 4.73 -3.92
N THR A 728 19.35 5.09 -3.36
CA THR A 728 19.13 5.30 -1.91
C THR A 728 20.35 4.89 -1.13
N LEU A 729 21.19 5.89 -0.85
CA LEU A 729 22.53 5.66 -0.32
C LEU A 729 22.42 4.65 0.81
N LEU A 730 23.22 3.57 0.68
CA LEU A 730 23.49 2.63 1.75
C LEU A 730 23.58 3.38 3.10
N PRO A 731 23.01 2.83 4.19
CA PRO A 731 22.80 3.51 5.47
C PRO A 731 24.10 3.78 6.24
N HIS A 732 24.99 4.57 5.64
CA HIS A 732 26.32 4.91 6.16
C HIS A 732 26.57 6.43 6.18
N THR A 733 25.57 7.26 5.87
CA THR A 733 25.65 8.69 6.17
C THR A 733 25.29 8.94 7.63
N ARG A 734 26.11 9.72 8.32
CA ARG A 734 26.12 9.98 9.77
C ARG A 734 24.82 10.56 10.39
N LEU A 735 23.71 10.66 9.65
CA LEU A 735 22.44 11.25 10.10
C LEU A 735 21.25 10.48 9.47
N PRO A 736 20.45 9.73 10.24
CA PRO A 736 19.46 8.76 9.75
C PRO A 736 18.04 9.25 10.05
N LEU A 737 17.63 10.34 9.43
CA LEU A 737 16.32 10.94 9.69
C LEU A 737 15.41 10.74 8.49
N ALA A 738 14.20 10.19 8.72
CA ALA A 738 13.21 9.89 7.68
C ALA A 738 12.91 11.11 6.77
N TRP A 739 12.83 12.31 7.35
CA TRP A 739 12.61 13.56 6.60
C TRP A 739 13.88 14.11 5.89
N MET A 740 15.06 13.53 6.14
CA MET A 740 16.28 13.85 5.39
C MET A 740 16.43 13.01 4.12
N PHE A 741 15.63 11.95 3.96
CA PHE A 741 15.51 11.25 2.70
C PHE A 741 14.93 12.21 1.68
N LYS A 742 15.57 12.29 0.52
CA LYS A 742 14.98 12.99 -0.61
C LYS A 742 13.91 12.03 -1.13
N GLY A 743 12.64 12.38 -0.91
CA GLY A 743 11.49 11.68 -1.45
C GLY A 743 11.48 11.58 -2.97
N TYR A 744 10.35 11.08 -3.49
CA TYR A 744 10.13 10.74 -4.89
C TYR A 744 10.76 11.69 -5.92
N ASP A 745 11.31 11.02 -6.95
CA ASP A 745 12.19 11.45 -8.02
C ASP A 745 13.34 12.40 -7.64
N GLU A 746 14.41 11.85 -7.04
CA GLU A 746 15.73 12.49 -7.04
C GLU A 746 16.16 12.86 -8.48
N CYS A 747 15.57 12.28 -9.54
CA CYS A 747 15.75 12.81 -10.89
C CYS A 747 14.96 14.10 -11.13
N ALA A 748 13.73 14.29 -10.65
CA ALA A 748 13.00 15.55 -10.76
C ALA A 748 13.74 16.67 -10.03
N SER A 749 14.19 16.40 -8.80
CA SER A 749 15.03 17.33 -8.03
C SER A 749 16.37 17.59 -8.73
N LEU A 750 16.96 16.58 -9.37
CA LEU A 750 18.16 16.74 -10.22
C LEU A 750 17.88 17.59 -11.46
N TYR A 751 16.76 17.37 -12.16
CA TYR A 751 16.38 18.13 -13.34
C TYR A 751 16.09 19.58 -12.96
N ALA A 752 15.44 19.82 -11.81
CA ALA A 752 15.27 21.13 -11.21
C ALA A 752 16.61 21.79 -10.90
N SER A 753 17.55 21.07 -10.26
CA SER A 753 18.89 21.59 -10.00
C SER A 753 19.65 21.94 -11.28
N VAL A 754 19.61 21.09 -12.31
CA VAL A 754 20.24 21.36 -13.61
C VAL A 754 19.60 22.58 -14.26
N TYR A 755 18.28 22.65 -14.31
CA TYR A 755 17.55 23.73 -14.96
C TYR A 755 17.75 25.07 -14.26
N MET A 756 17.61 25.12 -12.93
CA MET A 756 17.71 26.34 -12.11
C MET A 756 19.13 26.93 -12.04
N ASN A 757 20.15 26.12 -12.30
CA ASN A 757 21.55 26.57 -12.36
C ASN A 757 22.01 27.04 -13.75
N ARG A 758 21.13 27.02 -14.77
CA ARG A 758 21.46 27.57 -16.09
C ARG A 758 21.50 29.10 -16.04
N PRO A 759 22.57 29.75 -16.53
CA PRO A 759 22.69 31.21 -16.52
C PRO A 759 21.52 31.93 -17.19
N GLU A 760 21.01 31.39 -18.29
CA GLU A 760 19.86 31.91 -19.02
C GLU A 760 18.55 31.78 -18.24
N VAL A 761 18.41 30.75 -17.40
CA VAL A 761 17.22 30.56 -16.53
C VAL A 761 17.27 31.55 -15.38
N GLN A 762 18.41 31.67 -14.70
CA GLN A 762 18.60 32.65 -13.62
C GLN A 762 18.38 34.08 -14.12
N LYS A 763 18.90 34.41 -15.31
CA LYS A 763 18.67 35.70 -15.96
C LYS A 763 17.18 35.94 -16.25
N ALA A 764 16.47 34.95 -16.79
CA ALA A 764 15.05 35.08 -17.10
C ALA A 764 14.17 35.22 -15.84
N LEU A 765 14.58 34.60 -14.74
CA LEU A 765 13.94 34.70 -13.43
C LEU A 765 14.35 35.96 -12.63
N HIS A 766 15.22 36.81 -13.16
CA HIS A 766 15.81 37.92 -12.41
C HIS A 766 16.48 37.46 -11.09
N ALA A 767 16.96 36.22 -11.07
CA ALA A 767 17.63 35.61 -9.93
C ALA A 767 19.15 35.89 -9.98
N ASN A 768 19.83 35.67 -8.85
CA ASN A 768 21.29 35.74 -8.74
C ASN A 768 21.89 37.11 -9.14
N VAL A 769 21.14 38.21 -8.96
CA VAL A 769 21.58 39.56 -9.31
C VAL A 769 22.78 40.04 -8.49
N THR A 770 22.98 39.48 -7.29
CA THR A 770 24.08 39.80 -6.38
C THR A 770 25.31 38.90 -6.55
N ARG A 771 25.30 37.95 -7.50
CA ARG A 771 26.37 36.95 -7.72
C ARG A 771 26.63 36.09 -6.47
N ILE A 772 25.60 35.36 -6.06
CA ILE A 772 25.64 34.36 -5.00
C ILE A 772 26.78 33.37 -5.28
N SER A 773 27.58 33.06 -4.25
CA SER A 773 28.82 32.28 -4.37
C SER A 773 28.63 30.77 -4.46
N TYR A 774 27.39 30.29 -4.38
CA TYR A 774 27.00 28.89 -4.37
C TYR A 774 25.87 28.63 -5.39
N PRO A 775 25.78 27.40 -5.94
CA PRO A 775 24.71 27.05 -6.86
C PRO A 775 23.36 26.95 -6.15
N TRP A 776 22.27 27.05 -6.92
CA TRP A 776 20.94 26.71 -6.43
C TRP A 776 20.85 25.22 -6.09
N GLU A 777 20.23 24.92 -4.96
CA GLU A 777 19.95 23.56 -4.47
C GLU A 777 18.49 23.46 -3.99
N SER A 778 17.88 22.29 -4.14
CA SER A 778 16.46 22.09 -3.81
C SER A 778 16.16 22.26 -2.33
N CYS A 779 17.08 21.85 -1.46
CA CYS A 779 17.06 22.18 -0.03
C CYS A 779 18.46 22.54 0.45
N SER A 780 18.56 23.63 1.20
CA SER A 780 19.86 24.11 1.65
C SER A 780 20.48 23.24 2.73
N PHE A 781 21.63 22.62 2.43
CA PHE A 781 22.33 21.79 3.40
C PHE A 781 22.72 22.60 4.64
N SER A 782 23.25 23.81 4.43
CA SER A 782 23.72 24.70 5.50
C SER A 782 22.58 25.13 6.43
N ILE A 783 21.39 25.41 5.89
CA ILE A 783 20.22 25.74 6.71
C ILE A 783 19.78 24.49 7.46
N ARG A 784 19.63 23.36 6.77
CA ARG A 784 19.15 22.11 7.35
C ARG A 784 20.00 21.62 8.52
N THR A 785 21.33 21.76 8.45
CA THR A 785 22.22 21.34 9.54
C THR A 785 22.31 22.31 10.71
N ASN A 786 21.99 23.59 10.48
CA ASN A 786 22.13 24.65 11.49
C ASN A 786 20.79 25.18 12.01
N TRP A 787 19.66 24.67 11.51
CA TRP A 787 18.34 25.02 12.01
C TRP A 787 18.20 24.56 13.46
N SER A 788 17.87 25.47 14.38
CA SER A 788 17.82 25.15 15.82
C SER A 788 16.61 25.71 16.55
N ASP A 789 15.77 26.50 15.88
CA ASP A 789 14.64 27.23 16.46
C ASP A 789 13.30 26.63 16.02
N SER A 790 13.16 25.30 16.13
CA SER A 790 11.90 24.60 15.88
C SER A 790 11.16 24.33 17.21
N PRO A 791 9.91 24.83 17.38
CA PRO A 791 9.10 24.48 18.55
C PRO A 791 8.66 23.02 18.49
N ASN A 792 8.49 22.39 19.66
CA ASN A 792 8.00 21.01 19.73
C ASN A 792 6.54 20.82 19.29
N SER A 793 5.76 21.90 19.26
CA SER A 793 4.33 21.87 18.95
C SER A 793 3.87 23.21 18.38
N VAL A 794 3.03 23.17 17.35
CA VAL A 794 2.31 24.34 16.82
C VAL A 794 0.81 24.28 17.14
N LEU A 795 0.35 23.31 17.92
CA LEU A 795 -1.05 23.22 18.39
C LEU A 795 -1.56 24.51 19.06
N PRO A 796 -0.76 25.26 19.86
CA PRO A 796 -1.21 26.55 20.39
C PRO A 796 -1.57 27.56 19.29
N ILE A 797 -0.79 27.61 18.21
CA ILE A 797 -1.04 28.50 17.06
C ILE A 797 -2.34 28.08 16.35
N PHE A 798 -2.58 26.78 16.18
CA PHE A 798 -3.85 26.29 15.63
C PHE A 798 -5.05 26.77 16.45
N LYS A 799 -4.97 26.69 17.79
CA LYS A 799 -6.04 27.18 18.69
C LYS A 799 -6.28 28.68 18.54
N GLU A 800 -5.22 29.48 18.48
CA GLU A 800 -5.32 30.94 18.30
C GLU A 800 -5.95 31.30 16.95
N LEU A 801 -5.56 30.62 15.87
CA LEU A 801 -6.10 30.84 14.53
C LEU A 801 -7.57 30.45 14.44
N ILE A 802 -7.94 29.28 15.00
CA ILE A 802 -9.33 28.82 15.07
C ILE A 802 -10.18 29.79 15.89
N ALA A 803 -9.71 30.22 17.07
CA ALA A 803 -10.41 31.20 17.91
C ALA A 803 -10.59 32.57 17.23
N SER A 804 -9.68 32.92 16.33
CA SER A 804 -9.74 34.14 15.51
C SER A 804 -10.66 34.02 14.30
N GLY A 805 -11.30 32.86 14.09
CA GLY A 805 -12.16 32.59 12.94
C GLY A 805 -11.40 32.34 11.64
N VAL A 806 -10.08 32.10 11.70
CA VAL A 806 -9.28 31.72 10.54
C VAL A 806 -9.56 30.24 10.24
N ARG A 807 -10.00 29.97 9.02
CA ARG A 807 -10.30 28.61 8.57
C ARG A 807 -9.01 27.86 8.26
N ILE A 808 -8.87 26.66 8.84
CA ILE A 808 -7.73 25.77 8.61
C ILE A 808 -8.20 24.53 7.86
N TRP A 809 -7.50 24.17 6.79
CA TRP A 809 -7.62 22.85 6.15
C TRP A 809 -6.29 22.12 6.29
N VAL A 810 -6.36 20.90 6.79
CA VAL A 810 -5.24 19.97 6.82
C VAL A 810 -5.57 18.82 5.87
N TYR A 811 -4.61 18.39 5.07
CA TYR A 811 -4.76 17.19 4.26
C TYR A 811 -3.57 16.25 4.37
N SER A 812 -3.81 14.96 4.16
CA SER A 812 -2.76 13.94 4.15
C SER A 812 -2.90 12.93 3.02
N GLY A 813 -1.75 12.46 2.53
CA GLY A 813 -1.65 11.24 1.75
C GLY A 813 -1.77 9.99 2.62
N ASP A 814 -2.42 8.94 2.12
CA ASP A 814 -2.56 7.67 2.85
C ASP A 814 -1.42 6.67 2.62
N THR A 815 -0.48 6.96 1.70
CA THR A 815 0.73 6.17 1.46
C THR A 815 2.02 6.85 1.96
N ASP A 816 1.89 8.00 2.64
CA ASP A 816 2.99 8.75 3.25
C ASP A 816 3.52 8.05 4.51
N ALA A 817 4.81 7.71 4.56
CA ALA A 817 5.47 7.20 5.76
C ALA A 817 6.34 8.25 6.47
N ILE A 818 6.45 9.48 5.97
CA ILE A 818 7.20 10.57 6.59
C ILE A 818 6.36 11.26 7.67
N LEU A 819 5.17 11.74 7.31
CA LEU A 819 4.21 12.40 8.19
C LEU A 819 2.79 11.82 7.94
N PRO A 820 2.60 10.51 8.23
CA PRO A 820 1.41 9.78 7.86
C PRO A 820 0.13 10.38 8.44
N LEU A 821 -0.99 10.03 7.80
CA LEU A 821 -2.33 10.41 8.26
C LEU A 821 -2.60 10.11 9.75
N THR A 822 -1.96 9.08 10.33
CA THR A 822 -2.05 8.70 11.74
C THR A 822 -1.45 9.75 12.67
N ALA A 823 -0.31 10.35 12.29
CA ALA A 823 0.31 11.47 12.98
C ALA A 823 -0.60 12.69 12.98
N THR A 824 -1.04 13.12 11.79
CA THR A 824 -1.97 14.23 11.60
C THR A 824 -3.25 14.05 12.42
N ARG A 825 -3.85 12.86 12.38
CA ARG A 825 -5.09 12.53 13.10
C ARG A 825 -4.91 12.62 14.62
N ARG A 826 -3.78 12.15 15.16
CA ARG A 826 -3.46 12.26 16.59
C ARG A 826 -3.27 13.73 17.02
N SER A 827 -2.57 14.51 16.21
CA SER A 827 -2.36 15.94 16.42
C SER A 827 -3.69 16.73 16.41
N ILE A 828 -4.58 16.44 15.45
CA ILE A 828 -5.94 17.02 15.42
C ILE A 828 -6.76 16.58 16.63
N GLY A 829 -6.68 15.30 17.03
CA GLY A 829 -7.35 14.79 18.22
C GLY A 829 -6.96 15.53 19.51
N ALA A 830 -5.69 15.96 19.62
CA ALA A 830 -5.19 16.74 20.76
C ALA A 830 -5.76 18.17 20.85
N LEU A 831 -6.34 18.69 19.76
CA LEU A 831 -7.06 19.98 19.78
C LEU A 831 -8.43 19.87 20.47
N ASN A 832 -8.99 18.66 20.55
CA ASN A 832 -10.31 18.38 21.15
C ASN A 832 -11.43 19.29 20.59
N LEU A 833 -11.48 19.41 19.26
CA LEU A 833 -12.45 20.24 18.55
C LEU A 833 -13.82 19.55 18.44
N THR A 834 -14.89 20.33 18.41
CA THR A 834 -16.25 19.83 18.19
C THR A 834 -16.41 19.35 16.73
N THR A 835 -16.83 18.11 16.53
CA THR A 835 -17.17 17.57 15.20
C THR A 835 -18.47 18.18 14.69
N ILE A 836 -18.43 18.79 13.50
CA ILE A 836 -19.58 19.34 12.76
C ILE A 836 -20.11 18.33 11.75
N ALA A 837 -19.23 17.62 11.05
CA ALA A 837 -19.60 16.54 10.15
C ALA A 837 -18.72 15.33 10.46
N ASN A 838 -19.36 14.18 10.66
CA ASN A 838 -18.69 12.90 10.89
C ASN A 838 -17.82 12.52 9.69
N TRP A 839 -16.88 11.59 9.92
CA TRP A 839 -16.02 11.02 8.88
C TRP A 839 -16.84 10.45 7.71
N TYR A 840 -16.46 10.78 6.47
CA TYR A 840 -17.12 10.26 5.28
C TYR A 840 -16.18 10.16 4.09
N ALA A 841 -16.38 9.15 3.24
CA ALA A 841 -15.72 9.07 1.94
C ALA A 841 -16.18 10.19 1.00
N TRP A 842 -15.24 10.87 0.36
CA TRP A 842 -15.54 11.87 -0.67
C TRP A 842 -15.22 11.35 -2.07
N TYR A 843 -15.98 11.84 -3.04
CA TYR A 843 -15.99 11.32 -4.41
C TYR A 843 -15.57 12.37 -5.42
N ASP A 844 -14.79 11.94 -6.41
CA ASP A 844 -14.41 12.79 -7.53
C ASP A 844 -15.52 12.92 -8.59
N ASP A 845 -15.23 13.67 -9.65
CA ASP A 845 -16.12 13.86 -10.80
C ASP A 845 -16.44 12.55 -11.56
N LYS A 846 -15.64 11.50 -11.37
CA LYS A 846 -15.84 10.15 -11.92
C LYS A 846 -16.55 9.19 -10.96
N GLN A 847 -17.05 9.70 -9.82
CA GLN A 847 -17.69 8.91 -8.77
C GLN A 847 -16.77 7.81 -8.19
N GLN A 848 -15.47 8.08 -8.18
CA GLN A 848 -14.48 7.26 -7.48
C GLN A 848 -14.18 7.90 -6.13
N VAL A 849 -13.97 7.07 -5.10
CA VAL A 849 -13.50 7.55 -3.79
C VAL A 849 -12.14 8.20 -3.98
N GLY A 850 -12.07 9.50 -3.71
CA GLY A 850 -10.84 10.28 -3.75
C GLY A 850 -10.11 10.33 -2.41
N GLY A 851 -10.78 9.94 -1.32
CA GLY A 851 -10.26 9.87 0.05
C GLY A 851 -11.39 10.09 1.06
N TRP A 852 -11.07 10.56 2.27
CA TRP A 852 -12.05 10.78 3.34
C TRP A 852 -11.96 12.19 3.91
N SER A 853 -13.03 12.66 4.55
CA SER A 853 -13.05 13.98 5.19
C SER A 853 -13.83 13.99 6.49
N GLN A 854 -13.40 14.83 7.41
CA GLN A 854 -14.11 15.16 8.64
C GLN A 854 -14.03 16.67 8.89
N ILE A 855 -15.13 17.24 9.40
CA ILE A 855 -15.23 18.68 9.61
C ILE A 855 -15.41 18.93 11.10
N TYR A 856 -14.55 19.77 11.65
CA TYR A 856 -14.61 20.27 13.01
C TYR A 856 -14.93 21.77 13.01
N GLU A 857 -15.27 22.31 14.17
CA GLU A 857 -15.36 23.75 14.37
C GLU A 857 -14.00 24.43 14.15
N GLY A 858 -13.88 25.16 13.04
CA GLY A 858 -12.67 25.90 12.65
C GLY A 858 -11.64 25.13 11.81
N LEU A 859 -11.77 23.81 11.68
CA LEU A 859 -10.81 22.95 10.98
C LEU A 859 -11.50 21.89 10.11
N THR A 860 -11.02 21.70 8.89
CA THR A 860 -11.39 20.56 8.03
C THR A 860 -10.18 19.66 7.82
N TYR A 861 -10.36 18.36 8.02
CA TYR A 861 -9.36 17.35 7.69
C TYR A 861 -9.80 16.57 6.46
N VAL A 862 -8.87 16.31 5.54
CA VAL A 862 -9.10 15.55 4.32
C VAL A 862 -7.95 14.59 4.05
N THR A 863 -8.22 13.32 3.77
CA THR A 863 -7.20 12.41 3.23
C THR A 863 -7.38 12.26 1.73
N VAL A 864 -6.30 11.93 1.02
CA VAL A 864 -6.30 11.68 -0.42
C VAL A 864 -5.81 10.26 -0.70
N ARG A 865 -6.68 9.46 -1.30
CA ARG A 865 -6.48 8.02 -1.50
C ARG A 865 -5.38 7.72 -2.52
N GLY A 866 -4.48 6.82 -2.11
CA GLY A 866 -3.27 6.42 -2.81
C GLY A 866 -2.27 7.56 -3.04
N ALA A 867 -2.20 8.55 -2.17
CA ALA A 867 -1.26 9.66 -2.29
C ALA A 867 -0.15 9.55 -1.24
N GLY A 868 1.09 9.85 -1.63
CA GLY A 868 2.20 10.00 -0.71
C GLY A 868 2.28 11.40 -0.06
N HIS A 869 3.43 11.71 0.54
CA HIS A 869 3.74 12.96 1.25
C HIS A 869 3.50 14.22 0.42
N GLU A 870 3.80 14.16 -0.88
CA GLU A 870 3.60 15.27 -1.82
C GLU A 870 2.32 14.99 -2.63
N VAL A 871 1.16 15.15 -1.97
CA VAL A 871 -0.15 14.83 -2.57
C VAL A 871 -0.37 15.47 -3.95
N PRO A 872 -0.03 16.76 -4.21
CA PRO A 872 -0.20 17.33 -5.54
C PRO A 872 0.73 16.74 -6.60
N LEU A 873 1.87 16.16 -6.22
CA LEU A 873 2.76 15.45 -7.14
C LEU A 873 2.19 14.06 -7.49
N GLY A 874 1.80 13.28 -6.48
CA GLY A 874 1.31 11.91 -6.68
C GLY A 874 -0.12 11.83 -7.23
N ARG A 875 -0.99 12.76 -6.80
CA ARG A 875 -2.42 12.82 -7.16
C ARG A 875 -2.85 14.22 -7.61
N PRO A 876 -2.24 14.78 -8.67
CA PRO A 876 -2.42 16.19 -9.06
C PRO A 876 -3.87 16.57 -9.33
N ARG A 877 -4.66 15.67 -9.95
CA ARG A 877 -6.09 15.93 -10.20
C ARG A 877 -6.91 15.98 -8.91
N LEU A 878 -6.68 15.05 -7.98
CA LEU A 878 -7.41 14.99 -6.71
C LEU A 878 -7.02 16.18 -5.82
N ALA A 879 -5.73 16.53 -5.80
CA ALA A 879 -5.23 17.72 -5.11
C ALA A 879 -5.84 19.02 -5.66
N LEU A 880 -6.03 19.12 -6.99
CA LEU A 880 -6.72 20.26 -7.59
C LEU A 880 -8.19 20.35 -7.16
N ILE A 881 -8.92 19.22 -7.09
CA ILE A 881 -10.30 19.19 -6.58
C ILE A 881 -10.35 19.66 -5.11
N LEU A 882 -9.45 19.14 -4.28
CA LEU A 882 -9.28 19.54 -2.88
C LEU A 882 -9.07 21.07 -2.77
N PHE A 883 -8.13 21.61 -3.54
CA PHE A 883 -7.83 23.05 -3.56
C PHE A 883 -9.02 23.89 -4.05
N GLU A 884 -9.74 23.45 -5.09
CA GLU A 884 -10.94 24.14 -5.56
C GLU A 884 -12.04 24.21 -4.49
N HIS A 885 -12.28 23.11 -3.78
CA HIS A 885 -13.26 23.06 -2.68
C HIS A 885 -12.85 23.96 -1.53
N TYR A 886 -11.56 23.98 -1.21
CA TYR A 886 -11.01 24.89 -0.25
C TYR A 886 -11.24 26.36 -0.64
N LEU A 887 -10.95 26.78 -1.87
CA LEU A 887 -11.21 28.17 -2.31
C LEU A 887 -12.70 28.52 -2.32
N LYS A 888 -13.57 27.56 -2.64
CA LYS A 888 -15.04 27.74 -2.64
C LYS A 888 -15.65 27.71 -1.24
N ASN A 889 -14.85 27.49 -0.19
CA ASN A 889 -15.34 27.21 1.16
C ASN A 889 -16.45 26.14 1.17
N ALA A 890 -16.28 25.11 0.36
CA ALA A 890 -17.21 24.02 0.18
C ALA A 890 -16.64 22.75 0.83
N ARG A 891 -17.50 21.97 1.48
CA ARG A 891 -17.14 20.61 1.93
C ARG A 891 -16.73 19.75 0.75
N MET A 892 -15.90 18.72 0.99
CA MET A 892 -15.59 17.74 -0.04
C MET A 892 -16.87 17.02 -0.51
N PRO A 893 -16.99 16.65 -1.81
CA PRO A 893 -18.22 16.04 -2.33
C PRO A 893 -18.50 14.71 -1.66
N GLY A 894 -19.62 14.60 -0.93
CA GLY A 894 -20.06 13.32 -0.38
C GLY A 894 -20.64 12.39 -1.46
N PRO A 895 -21.04 11.17 -1.08
CA PRO A 895 -21.73 10.26 -1.99
C PRO A 895 -22.98 10.92 -2.55
N LYS A 896 -23.18 10.83 -3.87
CA LYS A 896 -24.46 11.19 -4.49
C LYS A 896 -25.45 10.08 -4.14
N LEU A 897 -26.48 10.42 -3.36
CA LEU A 897 -27.63 9.55 -3.09
C LEU A 897 -28.41 9.26 -4.38
#